data_AF-A0A803V5D5-F1
#
_entry.id   AF-A0A803V5D5-F1
#
_cell.length_a   1.000
_cell.length_b   1.000
_cell.length_c   1.000
_cell.angle_alpha   90.00
_cell.angle_beta   90.00
_cell.angle_gamma   90.00
#
_symmetry.space_group_name_H-M   'P 1'
#
loop_
_entity.id
_entity.type
_entity.pdbx_description
1 polymer ?
#
loop_
_entity_poly.entity_id
_entity_poly.type
_entity_poly.pdbx_seq_one_letter_code
_entity_poly.pdbx_strand_id
1 'polypeptide(L)'
;MFKGVAKSSPSRSSPSRGSPAKPSKSSTNELAVLISRMQTNADQVEKDILETQSRLKQDSSNHQKNKAFEFQTENARNLKEAETLLKDLFLDVDRAKRLRHPQAPEIEKDIQQLHDRVTQLCAEYRALYEQLNVPEVGPRVDWARILDQKMKQVNAGQYGPGMSELEKQIAEHNILQKEIEALVLNDPDFQHEDLNFLSRSQRYEQAIRKSSLMVMKLREYGIADPEEIYWFKRTCLGNYPEPLGLHFSMFHKTIETQTTAAQKEKWLPLVRGVKIIGTYAQTEMGHGTHLRGLETTATYDPSTQEFILNSPTVTSIKWWPGGLGKTSNHAIVLAQLYTQGQCKGLHAFIVPIRQLGTHEPLPGITVGDIGPKFGYDEMDNGYLKMDNFRIPRENMLMKYAQVEPDGTYVKPVSDKLTYGTMVFIRSLIVGDSARSLSRACTIAIRYSAVRHQSELKPGEPEPQILDYQTQQYKLFPLLATAYAFHFVGAYIKDTYHRISGDISTGDLTELPELHALTAGLKAFTSWTANAGIEECRMACGGHGYSRCSGIPDIYVTFTPSCTYEGENTVMMLQTARFLMKSYTQVTSGQQVTGMVSYLNDLSRQRIQPQHVAARTVTVRINDPSSLVEAYKSRAARLVESAAKNLQAELNHRRSKEDAWNRTSVDLVRASEAHCHYVIVKLFTAKLAEVGDAAVRAVLTELCLLYALFGISRNAGDFLQVSAFSRSPSLKAASLLANVLQMPGCMDVIPISSWL
;
A
#
# COMPACT_ATOMS: atom_id res chain seq x y z
N MET A 1 -34.10 -50.94 48.06
CA MET A 1 -35.38 -51.66 48.20
C MET A 1 -35.75 -52.27 46.84
N PHE A 2 -36.40 -53.43 46.84
CA PHE A 2 -37.04 -54.12 45.69
C PHE A 2 -38.09 -53.20 45.00
N LYS A 3 -38.64 -53.36 43.76
CA LYS A 3 -38.56 -54.23 42.55
C LYS A 3 -39.27 -53.43 41.41
N GLY A 4 -39.19 -53.69 40.10
CA GLY A 4 -38.33 -54.63 39.36
C GLY A 4 -38.83 -55.04 37.96
N VAL A 5 -38.02 -54.76 36.92
CA VAL A 5 -37.72 -55.66 35.76
C VAL A 5 -38.66 -55.73 34.52
N ALA A 6 -38.00 -55.84 33.33
CA ALA A 6 -38.44 -56.28 31.98
C ALA A 6 -38.85 -55.19 30.94
N LYS A 7 -38.51 -55.27 29.64
CA LYS A 7 -37.40 -55.95 28.91
C LYS A 7 -37.28 -55.41 27.46
N SER A 8 -36.06 -55.26 26.94
CA SER A 8 -35.58 -55.31 25.53
C SER A 8 -36.47 -54.93 24.30
N SER A 9 -35.90 -54.02 23.48
CA SER A 9 -36.09 -53.65 22.05
C SER A 9 -36.46 -54.75 21.03
N PRO A 10 -37.01 -54.42 19.82
CA PRO A 10 -36.16 -54.12 18.64
C PRO A 10 -36.71 -53.06 17.63
N SER A 11 -36.18 -53.06 16.40
CA SER A 11 -36.04 -51.95 15.42
C SER A 11 -37.13 -51.72 14.35
N ARG A 12 -37.22 -50.46 13.87
CA ARG A 12 -37.62 -49.94 12.52
C ARG A 12 -38.75 -50.63 11.72
N SER A 13 -39.79 -49.84 11.41
CA SER A 13 -40.56 -49.94 10.15
C SER A 13 -41.08 -48.55 9.68
N SER A 14 -41.39 -48.45 8.38
CA SER A 14 -41.66 -47.26 7.53
C SER A 14 -42.78 -46.29 7.95
N PRO A 15 -42.70 -44.99 7.58
CA PRO A 15 -43.84 -44.06 7.61
C PRO A 15 -44.74 -44.18 6.37
N SER A 16 -46.04 -43.91 6.56
CA SER A 16 -47.11 -44.02 5.56
C SER A 16 -47.20 -42.86 4.57
N ARG A 17 -47.68 -43.15 3.34
CA ARG A 17 -48.02 -42.13 2.33
C ARG A 17 -49.17 -41.22 2.80
N GLY A 18 -48.95 -39.92 2.80
CA GLY A 18 -50.01 -38.90 2.89
C GLY A 18 -50.34 -38.32 1.50
N SER A 19 -51.63 -38.10 1.23
CA SER A 19 -52.11 -37.56 -0.05
C SER A 19 -51.77 -36.07 -0.24
N PRO A 20 -51.56 -35.56 -1.47
CA PRO A 20 -51.23 -34.15 -1.70
C PRO A 20 -52.42 -33.22 -1.44
N ALA A 21 -52.19 -32.12 -0.72
CA ALA A 21 -53.16 -31.03 -0.60
C ALA A 21 -53.27 -30.25 -1.92
N LYS A 22 -54.49 -29.86 -2.33
CA LYS A 22 -54.71 -29.03 -3.52
C LYS A 22 -54.29 -27.57 -3.27
N PRO A 23 -53.61 -26.89 -4.22
CA PRO A 23 -53.25 -25.47 -4.10
C PRO A 23 -54.48 -24.55 -4.13
N SER A 24 -54.33 -23.34 -3.57
CA SER A 24 -55.40 -22.33 -3.50
C SER A 24 -55.56 -21.58 -4.83
N LYS A 25 -56.78 -21.10 -5.13
CA LYS A 25 -57.06 -20.38 -6.39
C LYS A 25 -56.19 -19.14 -6.61
N SER A 26 -55.76 -18.42 -5.56
CA SER A 26 -54.86 -17.25 -5.73
C SER A 26 -53.45 -17.67 -6.13
N SER A 27 -52.88 -18.67 -5.46
CA SER A 27 -51.53 -19.20 -5.78
C SER A 27 -51.44 -19.74 -7.22
N THR A 28 -52.54 -20.30 -7.76
CA THR A 28 -52.60 -20.77 -9.15
C THR A 28 -52.61 -19.63 -10.16
N ASN A 29 -53.29 -18.51 -9.87
CA ASN A 29 -53.31 -17.33 -10.75
C ASN A 29 -51.96 -16.59 -10.75
N GLU A 30 -51.33 -16.40 -9.59
CA GLU A 30 -49.99 -15.78 -9.50
C GLU A 30 -48.95 -16.57 -10.27
N LEU A 31 -49.00 -17.91 -10.17
CA LEU A 31 -48.09 -18.80 -10.89
C LEU A 31 -48.31 -18.73 -12.41
N ALA A 32 -49.56 -18.67 -12.88
CA ALA A 32 -49.87 -18.52 -14.31
C ALA A 32 -49.34 -17.19 -14.90
N VAL A 33 -49.47 -16.08 -14.16
CA VAL A 33 -48.93 -14.78 -14.57
C VAL A 33 -47.40 -14.79 -14.60
N LEU A 34 -46.77 -15.41 -13.59
CA LEU A 34 -45.31 -15.56 -13.54
C LEU A 34 -44.77 -16.34 -14.74
N ILE A 35 -45.33 -17.51 -15.04
CA ILE A 35 -44.91 -18.35 -16.17
C ILE A 35 -45.14 -17.64 -17.51
N SER A 36 -46.26 -16.93 -17.68
CA SER A 36 -46.53 -16.14 -18.90
C SER A 36 -45.46 -15.03 -19.13
N ARG A 37 -45.05 -14.35 -18.06
CA ARG A 37 -43.95 -13.36 -18.13
C ARG A 37 -42.61 -14.02 -18.45
N MET A 38 -42.30 -15.14 -17.79
CA MET A 38 -41.06 -15.88 -18.05
C MET A 38 -40.98 -16.33 -19.52
N GLN A 39 -42.06 -16.85 -20.09
CA GLN A 39 -42.10 -17.21 -21.51
C GLN A 39 -41.84 -15.98 -22.41
N THR A 40 -42.55 -14.87 -22.17
CA THR A 40 -42.38 -13.64 -22.95
C THR A 40 -40.95 -13.09 -22.89
N ASN A 41 -40.33 -13.09 -21.71
CA ASN A 41 -38.95 -12.65 -21.53
C ASN A 41 -37.95 -13.60 -22.21
N ALA A 42 -38.17 -14.93 -22.13
CA ALA A 42 -37.31 -15.91 -22.78
C ALA A 42 -37.40 -15.84 -24.31
N ASP A 43 -38.61 -15.68 -24.86
CA ASP A 43 -38.84 -15.52 -26.30
C ASP A 43 -38.14 -14.25 -26.85
N GLN A 44 -38.17 -13.16 -26.09
CA GLN A 44 -37.50 -11.91 -26.45
C GLN A 44 -35.96 -12.04 -26.36
N VAL A 45 -35.42 -12.70 -25.33
CA VAL A 45 -33.98 -13.01 -25.24
C VAL A 45 -33.52 -13.89 -26.42
N GLU A 46 -34.29 -14.92 -26.79
CA GLU A 46 -33.98 -15.78 -27.94
C GLU A 46 -33.98 -14.98 -29.26
N LYS A 47 -34.95 -14.07 -29.43
CA LYS A 47 -35.01 -13.17 -30.58
C LYS A 47 -33.79 -12.25 -30.63
N ASP A 48 -33.40 -11.63 -29.52
CA ASP A 48 -32.24 -10.74 -29.45
C ASP A 48 -30.93 -11.49 -29.76
N ILE A 49 -30.78 -12.72 -29.25
CA ILE A 49 -29.67 -13.63 -29.60
C ILE A 49 -29.62 -13.87 -31.12
N LEU A 50 -30.74 -14.23 -31.75
CA LEU A 50 -30.79 -14.56 -33.18
C LEU A 50 -30.52 -13.32 -34.07
N GLU A 51 -31.11 -12.17 -33.72
CA GLU A 51 -30.85 -10.90 -34.43
C GLU A 51 -29.38 -10.49 -34.32
N THR A 52 -28.80 -10.51 -33.12
CA THR A 52 -27.41 -10.13 -32.89
C THR A 52 -26.45 -11.12 -33.55
N GLN A 53 -26.71 -12.43 -33.50
CA GLN A 53 -25.86 -13.41 -34.18
C GLN A 53 -25.88 -13.24 -35.72
N SER A 54 -27.02 -12.85 -36.30
CA SER A 54 -27.11 -12.55 -37.73
C SER A 54 -26.35 -11.27 -38.10
N ARG A 55 -26.55 -10.18 -37.33
CA ARG A 55 -25.89 -8.89 -37.54
C ARG A 55 -24.38 -8.96 -37.32
N LEU A 56 -23.89 -9.68 -36.30
CA LEU A 56 -22.46 -9.91 -36.06
C LEU A 56 -21.79 -10.65 -37.22
N LYS A 57 -22.45 -11.65 -37.83
CA LYS A 57 -21.93 -12.33 -39.03
C LYS A 57 -21.84 -11.37 -40.23
N GLN A 58 -22.85 -10.51 -40.40
CA GLN A 58 -22.85 -9.51 -41.47
C GLN A 58 -21.73 -8.49 -41.28
N ASP A 59 -21.57 -7.93 -40.08
CA ASP A 59 -20.50 -6.97 -39.78
C ASP A 59 -19.10 -7.59 -39.76
N SER A 60 -18.96 -8.86 -39.40
CA SER A 60 -17.72 -9.62 -39.60
C SER A 60 -17.37 -9.75 -41.09
N SER A 61 -18.36 -9.99 -41.95
CA SER A 61 -18.14 -10.00 -43.41
C SER A 61 -17.85 -8.59 -43.97
N ASN A 62 -18.46 -7.54 -43.42
CA ASN A 62 -18.13 -6.15 -43.76
C ASN A 62 -16.69 -5.83 -43.40
N HIS A 63 -16.26 -6.19 -42.18
CA HIS A 63 -14.89 -5.99 -41.68
C HIS A 63 -13.85 -6.70 -42.56
N GLN A 64 -14.06 -7.98 -42.90
CA GLN A 64 -13.20 -8.73 -43.82
C GLN A 64 -13.10 -8.11 -45.24
N LYS A 65 -14.06 -7.24 -45.61
CA LYS A 65 -14.12 -6.53 -46.89
C LYS A 65 -13.71 -5.06 -46.77
N ASN A 66 -13.12 -4.63 -45.64
CA ASN A 66 -12.78 -3.25 -45.32
C ASN A 66 -13.96 -2.26 -45.48
N LYS A 67 -15.18 -2.69 -45.15
CA LYS A 67 -16.36 -1.84 -45.04
C LYS A 67 -16.60 -1.43 -43.60
N ALA A 68 -17.24 -0.28 -43.41
CA ALA A 68 -17.68 0.18 -42.09
C ALA A 68 -18.68 -0.80 -41.46
N PHE A 69 -18.70 -0.82 -40.13
CA PHE A 69 -19.72 -1.53 -39.36
C PHE A 69 -21.07 -0.83 -39.47
N GLU A 70 -22.15 -1.60 -39.59
CA GLU A 70 -23.51 -1.11 -39.82
C GLU A 70 -24.41 -1.29 -38.58
N PHE A 71 -24.11 -2.27 -37.70
CA PHE A 71 -25.03 -2.72 -36.64
C PHE A 71 -24.44 -2.68 -35.22
N GLN A 72 -23.32 -1.98 -35.01
CA GLN A 72 -22.64 -1.96 -33.70
C GLN A 72 -23.56 -1.45 -32.58
N THR A 73 -24.26 -0.34 -32.79
CA THR A 73 -25.15 0.29 -31.80
C THR A 73 -26.36 -0.60 -31.47
N GLU A 74 -26.96 -1.19 -32.50
CA GLU A 74 -28.11 -2.09 -32.41
C GLU A 74 -27.74 -3.38 -31.67
N ASN A 75 -26.56 -3.94 -31.96
CA ASN A 75 -26.05 -5.12 -31.26
C ASN A 75 -25.74 -4.82 -29.79
N ALA A 76 -25.15 -3.67 -29.47
CA ALA A 76 -24.94 -3.26 -28.08
C ALA A 76 -26.26 -3.09 -27.31
N ARG A 77 -27.29 -2.54 -27.97
CA ARG A 77 -28.63 -2.38 -27.41
C ARG A 77 -29.30 -3.73 -27.14
N ASN A 78 -29.32 -4.62 -28.14
CA ASN A 78 -29.90 -5.96 -28.02
C ASN A 78 -29.22 -6.80 -26.92
N LEU A 79 -27.88 -6.79 -26.84
CA LEU A 79 -27.15 -7.54 -25.80
C LEU A 79 -27.44 -7.01 -24.39
N LYS A 80 -27.54 -5.68 -24.22
CA LYS A 80 -27.92 -5.05 -22.94
C LYS A 80 -29.36 -5.35 -22.53
N GLU A 81 -30.28 -5.40 -23.49
CA GLU A 81 -31.68 -5.77 -23.29
C GLU A 81 -31.77 -7.25 -22.87
N ALA A 82 -31.09 -8.15 -23.58
CA ALA A 82 -31.00 -9.56 -23.25
C ALA A 82 -30.37 -9.84 -21.86
N GLU A 83 -29.27 -9.17 -21.50
CA GLU A 83 -28.67 -9.25 -20.16
C GLU A 83 -29.61 -8.78 -19.05
N THR A 84 -30.50 -7.82 -19.34
CA THR A 84 -31.48 -7.29 -18.38
C THR A 84 -32.62 -8.30 -18.19
N LEU A 85 -33.18 -8.81 -19.27
CA LEU A 85 -34.24 -9.82 -19.25
C LEU A 85 -33.77 -11.16 -18.63
N LEU A 86 -32.50 -11.55 -18.84
CA LEU A 86 -31.91 -12.72 -18.18
C LEU A 86 -31.86 -12.58 -16.65
N LYS A 87 -31.54 -11.39 -16.11
CA LYS A 87 -31.56 -11.15 -14.66
C LYS A 87 -32.97 -11.33 -14.09
N ASP A 88 -33.98 -10.81 -14.78
CA ASP A 88 -35.38 -10.99 -14.40
C ASP A 88 -35.82 -12.46 -14.49
N LEU A 89 -35.38 -13.20 -15.51
CA LEU A 89 -35.64 -14.64 -15.67
C LEU A 89 -35.04 -15.46 -14.52
N PHE A 90 -33.80 -15.18 -14.10
CA PHE A 90 -33.18 -15.84 -12.94
C PHE A 90 -33.92 -15.54 -11.63
N LEU A 91 -34.39 -14.31 -11.42
CA LEU A 91 -35.22 -13.97 -10.26
C LEU A 91 -36.59 -14.69 -10.29
N ASP A 92 -37.17 -14.83 -11.48
CA ASP A 92 -38.48 -15.45 -11.67
C ASP A 92 -38.46 -16.97 -11.55
N VAL A 93 -37.42 -17.66 -12.04
CA VAL A 93 -37.30 -19.11 -11.83
C VAL A 93 -37.10 -19.45 -10.36
N ASP A 94 -36.38 -18.61 -9.62
CA ASP A 94 -36.24 -18.73 -8.17
C ASP A 94 -37.57 -18.50 -7.43
N ARG A 95 -38.45 -17.65 -7.96
CA ARG A 95 -39.83 -17.51 -7.48
C ARG A 95 -40.68 -18.72 -7.84
N ALA A 96 -40.53 -19.29 -9.04
CA ALA A 96 -41.23 -20.50 -9.48
C ALA A 96 -40.84 -21.74 -8.65
N LYS A 97 -39.56 -21.88 -8.26
CA LYS A 97 -39.08 -22.90 -7.30
C LYS A 97 -39.78 -22.76 -5.94
N ARG A 98 -39.86 -21.54 -5.39
CA ARG A 98 -40.56 -21.27 -4.10
C ARG A 98 -42.05 -21.61 -4.17
N LEU A 99 -42.69 -21.36 -5.32
CA LEU A 99 -44.08 -21.75 -5.61
C LEU A 99 -44.25 -23.24 -5.95
N ARG A 100 -43.17 -24.04 -5.94
CA ARG A 100 -43.14 -25.48 -6.24
C ARG A 100 -43.67 -25.83 -7.64
N HIS A 101 -43.35 -25.02 -8.65
CA HIS A 101 -43.67 -25.34 -10.04
C HIS A 101 -42.97 -26.65 -10.45
N PRO A 102 -43.69 -27.64 -11.03
CA PRO A 102 -43.15 -28.98 -11.26
C PRO A 102 -42.02 -29.02 -12.29
N GLN A 103 -41.92 -28.02 -13.17
CA GLN A 103 -40.88 -27.92 -14.21
C GLN A 103 -39.84 -26.81 -13.91
N ALA A 104 -39.75 -26.31 -12.67
CA ALA A 104 -38.78 -25.26 -12.33
C ALA A 104 -37.31 -25.63 -12.60
N PRO A 105 -36.85 -26.88 -12.38
CA PRO A 105 -35.48 -27.29 -12.71
C PRO A 105 -35.17 -27.26 -14.21
N GLU A 106 -36.13 -27.65 -15.05
CA GLU A 106 -36.02 -27.62 -16.50
C GLU A 106 -35.95 -26.17 -17.01
N ILE A 107 -36.85 -25.31 -16.52
CA ILE A 107 -36.87 -23.87 -16.85
C ILE A 107 -35.55 -23.19 -16.44
N GLU A 108 -34.98 -23.54 -15.28
CA GLU A 108 -33.66 -23.04 -14.84
C GLU A 108 -32.55 -23.44 -15.81
N LYS A 109 -32.57 -24.69 -16.27
CA LYS A 109 -31.59 -25.20 -17.24
C LYS A 109 -31.71 -24.50 -18.60
N ASP A 110 -32.92 -24.14 -19.03
CA ASP A 110 -33.13 -23.44 -20.29
C ASP A 110 -32.72 -21.96 -20.20
N ILE A 111 -32.99 -21.30 -19.07
CA ILE A 111 -32.47 -19.94 -18.78
C ILE A 111 -30.93 -19.94 -18.73
N GLN A 112 -30.30 -20.98 -18.15
CA GLN A 112 -28.84 -21.11 -18.17
C GLN A 112 -28.30 -21.23 -19.61
N GLN A 113 -28.94 -22.01 -20.48
CA GLN A 113 -28.54 -22.11 -21.89
C GLN A 113 -28.67 -20.77 -22.64
N LEU A 114 -29.70 -19.97 -22.34
CA LEU A 114 -29.83 -18.60 -22.87
C LEU A 114 -28.70 -17.70 -22.34
N HIS A 115 -28.36 -17.79 -21.05
CA HIS A 115 -27.28 -17.02 -20.45
C HIS A 115 -25.90 -17.35 -21.04
N ASP A 116 -25.61 -18.63 -21.25
CA ASP A 116 -24.36 -19.09 -21.87
C ASP A 116 -24.24 -18.56 -23.31
N ARG A 117 -25.35 -18.55 -24.07
CA ARG A 117 -25.42 -18.03 -25.44
C ARG A 117 -25.26 -16.51 -25.52
N VAL A 118 -25.89 -15.74 -24.62
CA VAL A 118 -25.69 -14.28 -24.53
C VAL A 118 -24.24 -13.98 -24.14
N THR A 119 -23.66 -14.72 -23.20
CA THR A 119 -22.26 -14.56 -22.79
C THR A 119 -21.30 -14.79 -23.96
N GLN A 120 -21.54 -15.83 -24.77
CA GLN A 120 -20.78 -16.11 -25.98
C GLN A 120 -20.94 -15.00 -27.03
N LEU A 121 -22.15 -14.50 -27.29
CA LEU A 121 -22.36 -13.38 -28.22
C LEU A 121 -21.74 -12.07 -27.72
N CYS A 122 -21.74 -11.81 -26.41
CA CYS A 122 -20.99 -10.71 -25.82
C CYS A 122 -19.49 -10.87 -26.08
N ALA A 123 -18.91 -12.08 -25.97
CA ALA A 123 -17.51 -12.31 -26.32
C ALA A 123 -17.22 -12.06 -27.81
N GLU A 124 -18.09 -12.52 -28.72
CA GLU A 124 -17.98 -12.29 -30.17
C GLU A 124 -18.14 -10.80 -30.54
N TYR A 125 -19.09 -10.09 -29.92
CA TYR A 125 -19.27 -8.65 -30.06
C TYR A 125 -18.00 -7.88 -29.68
N ARG A 126 -17.40 -8.19 -28.52
CA ARG A 126 -16.16 -7.55 -28.08
C ARG A 126 -14.98 -7.90 -28.99
N ALA A 127 -14.89 -9.14 -29.44
CA ALA A 127 -13.85 -9.58 -30.36
C ALA A 127 -13.94 -8.89 -31.75
N LEU A 128 -15.14 -8.49 -32.19
CA LEU A 128 -15.35 -7.82 -33.49
C LEU A 128 -15.24 -6.29 -33.40
N TYR A 129 -15.94 -5.66 -32.46
CA TYR A 129 -16.08 -4.20 -32.39
C TYR A 129 -15.19 -3.53 -31.33
N GLU A 130 -14.89 -4.23 -30.23
CA GLU A 130 -13.99 -3.76 -29.16
C GLU A 130 -12.56 -4.29 -29.36
N GLN A 131 -12.27 -4.79 -30.56
CA GLN A 131 -10.93 -5.14 -30.97
C GLN A 131 -10.04 -3.90 -30.84
N LEU A 132 -9.17 -3.90 -29.83
CA LEU A 132 -8.19 -2.84 -29.55
C LEU A 132 -7.11 -2.78 -30.64
N ASN A 133 -7.52 -2.38 -31.86
CA ASN A 133 -6.65 -1.64 -32.74
C ASN A 133 -6.37 -0.31 -32.03
N VAL A 134 -5.24 -0.31 -31.34
CA VAL A 134 -4.57 0.90 -30.86
C VAL A 134 -3.76 1.40 -32.06
N PRO A 135 -4.25 2.38 -32.85
CA PRO A 135 -3.33 3.18 -33.63
C PRO A 135 -2.27 3.75 -32.69
N GLU A 136 -1.04 3.95 -33.17
CA GLU A 136 -0.08 4.84 -32.51
C GLU A 136 -0.63 6.28 -32.59
N VAL A 137 -1.58 6.58 -31.71
CA VAL A 137 -2.05 7.95 -31.49
C VAL A 137 -0.94 8.62 -30.71
N GLY A 138 -0.10 9.37 -31.41
CA GLY A 138 0.70 10.43 -30.79
C GLY A 138 -0.21 11.32 -29.92
N PRO A 139 0.31 11.96 -28.88
CA PRO A 139 -0.50 12.53 -27.81
C PRO A 139 -1.61 13.44 -28.37
N ARG A 140 -2.88 13.13 -28.01
CA ARG A 140 -4.08 13.84 -28.50
C ARG A 140 -4.07 15.31 -28.09
N VAL A 141 -3.47 15.58 -26.94
CA VAL A 141 -3.04 16.91 -26.54
C VAL A 141 -1.68 17.15 -27.20
N ASP A 142 -1.60 18.13 -28.09
CA ASP A 142 -0.33 18.55 -28.67
C ASP A 142 0.51 19.25 -27.60
N TRP A 143 1.11 18.45 -26.72
CA TRP A 143 1.98 18.91 -25.64
C TRP A 143 3.16 19.68 -26.20
N ALA A 144 3.65 19.33 -27.39
CA ALA A 144 4.70 20.11 -28.05
C ALA A 144 4.22 21.52 -28.39
N ARG A 145 2.97 21.72 -28.87
CA ARG A 145 2.39 23.06 -29.10
C ARG A 145 1.99 23.79 -27.82
N ILE A 146 1.52 23.09 -26.78
CA ILE A 146 1.22 23.72 -25.49
C ILE A 146 2.52 24.17 -24.81
N LEU A 147 3.53 23.29 -24.74
CA LEU A 147 4.88 23.67 -24.35
C LEU A 147 5.38 24.79 -25.25
N ASP A 148 5.33 24.70 -26.58
CA ASP A 148 5.88 25.75 -27.45
C ASP A 148 5.11 27.09 -27.36
N GLN A 149 3.81 27.10 -27.04
CA GLN A 149 3.09 28.33 -26.70
C GLN A 149 3.52 28.92 -25.36
N LYS A 150 3.65 28.09 -24.31
CA LYS A 150 4.15 28.51 -22.99
C LYS A 150 5.64 28.91 -23.05
N MET A 151 6.43 28.18 -23.81
CA MET A 151 7.85 28.38 -24.08
C MET A 151 8.07 29.59 -24.99
N LYS A 152 7.14 29.95 -25.89
CA LYS A 152 7.16 31.25 -26.58
C LYS A 152 6.82 32.41 -25.65
N GLN A 153 5.97 32.20 -24.65
CA GLN A 153 5.73 33.19 -23.58
C GLN A 153 6.96 33.36 -22.67
N VAL A 154 7.70 32.28 -22.38
CA VAL A 154 8.99 32.29 -21.67
C VAL A 154 10.10 32.95 -22.52
N ASN A 155 10.29 32.48 -23.76
CA ASN A 155 11.33 32.92 -24.70
C ASN A 155 11.12 34.35 -25.23
N ALA A 156 9.94 34.95 -25.01
CA ALA A 156 9.70 36.38 -25.24
C ALA A 156 10.51 37.29 -24.29
N GLY A 157 11.38 36.73 -23.43
CA GLY A 157 12.36 37.48 -22.64
C GLY A 157 11.80 38.03 -21.34
N GLN A 158 10.70 37.47 -20.83
CA GLN A 158 10.16 37.87 -19.53
C GLN A 158 10.99 37.34 -18.35
N TYR A 159 11.75 36.26 -18.56
CA TYR A 159 12.32 35.42 -17.50
C TYR A 159 13.78 35.01 -17.78
N GLY A 160 14.57 34.76 -16.72
CA GLY A 160 16.04 34.76 -16.76
C GLY A 160 16.69 34.22 -15.47
N PRO A 161 18.03 34.13 -15.38
CA PRO A 161 18.73 33.14 -14.55
C PRO A 161 18.85 33.46 -13.05
N GLY A 162 17.82 34.03 -12.42
CA GLY A 162 17.80 34.45 -11.01
C GLY A 162 16.82 33.66 -10.12
N MET A 163 16.75 34.00 -8.84
CA MET A 163 15.84 33.37 -7.85
C MET A 163 14.36 33.38 -8.27
N SER A 164 13.90 34.40 -9.01
CA SER A 164 12.53 34.45 -9.53
C SER A 164 12.22 33.34 -10.54
N GLU A 165 13.23 32.69 -11.12
CA GLU A 165 13.09 31.52 -11.97
C GLU A 165 12.78 30.26 -11.17
N LEU A 166 13.40 30.10 -10.00
CA LEU A 166 13.11 28.99 -9.08
C LEU A 166 11.70 29.13 -8.47
N GLU A 167 11.32 30.36 -8.10
CA GLU A 167 9.95 30.67 -7.67
C GLU A 167 8.92 30.41 -8.79
N LYS A 168 9.29 30.67 -10.05
CA LYS A 168 8.45 30.33 -11.21
C LYS A 168 8.40 28.84 -11.51
N GLN A 169 9.49 28.09 -11.37
CA GLN A 169 9.46 26.62 -11.48
C GLN A 169 8.59 25.99 -10.38
N ILE A 170 8.62 26.54 -9.17
CA ILE A 170 7.69 26.16 -8.09
C ILE A 170 6.25 26.53 -8.47
N ALA A 171 6.01 27.70 -9.06
CA ALA A 171 4.68 28.08 -9.54
C ALA A 171 4.19 27.19 -10.71
N GLU A 172 5.06 26.84 -11.65
CA GLU A 172 4.80 25.97 -12.80
C GLU A 172 4.48 24.53 -12.37
N HIS A 173 5.26 23.97 -11.45
CA HIS A 173 4.99 22.66 -10.85
C HIS A 173 3.64 22.65 -10.10
N ASN A 174 3.35 23.71 -9.35
CA ASN A 174 2.04 23.90 -8.71
C ASN A 174 0.89 24.10 -9.71
N ILE A 175 1.14 24.68 -10.90
CA ILE A 175 0.16 24.83 -11.97
C ILE A 175 -0.09 23.47 -12.64
N LEU A 176 0.96 22.74 -13.03
CA LEU A 176 0.86 21.42 -13.65
C LEU A 176 0.15 20.41 -12.73
N GLN A 177 0.50 20.39 -11.44
CA GLN A 177 -0.21 19.58 -10.44
C GLN A 177 -1.70 19.95 -10.38
N LYS A 178 -2.04 21.25 -10.36
CA LYS A 178 -3.44 21.73 -10.34
C LYS A 178 -4.19 21.45 -11.64
N GLU A 179 -3.53 21.48 -12.79
CA GLU A 179 -4.11 21.12 -14.08
C GLU A 179 -4.42 19.61 -14.12
N ILE A 180 -3.51 18.76 -13.64
CA ILE A 180 -3.72 17.31 -13.49
C ILE A 180 -4.82 17.01 -12.46
N GLU A 181 -4.88 17.73 -11.35
CA GLU A 181 -5.98 17.64 -10.38
C GLU A 181 -7.32 18.05 -11.02
N ALA A 182 -7.34 19.12 -11.80
CA ALA A 182 -8.53 19.61 -12.50
C ALA A 182 -9.03 18.66 -13.59
N LEU A 183 -8.13 17.92 -14.28
CA LEU A 183 -8.52 16.86 -15.23
C LEU A 183 -9.37 15.77 -14.55
N VAL A 184 -9.07 15.45 -13.29
CA VAL A 184 -9.81 14.43 -12.54
C VAL A 184 -11.06 15.00 -11.87
N LEU A 185 -10.96 16.16 -11.23
CA LEU A 185 -12.05 16.78 -10.47
C LEU A 185 -13.23 17.18 -11.36
N ASN A 186 -12.97 17.60 -12.60
CA ASN A 186 -14.02 18.05 -13.53
C ASN A 186 -14.55 16.93 -14.44
N ASP A 187 -13.97 15.72 -14.41
CA ASP A 187 -14.40 14.59 -15.23
C ASP A 187 -15.55 13.83 -14.54
N PRO A 188 -16.76 13.79 -15.13
CA PRO A 188 -17.90 13.07 -14.56
C PRO A 188 -17.64 11.57 -14.35
N ASP A 189 -16.73 10.97 -15.13
CA ASP A 189 -16.40 9.55 -15.02
C ASP A 189 -15.81 9.21 -13.64
N PHE A 190 -15.11 10.14 -12.98
CA PHE A 190 -14.52 9.91 -11.66
C PHE A 190 -15.43 10.30 -10.48
N GLN A 191 -16.59 10.88 -10.73
CA GLN A 191 -17.60 11.20 -9.71
C GLN A 191 -18.33 9.94 -9.22
N HIS A 192 -18.72 9.94 -7.95
CA HIS A 192 -19.48 8.85 -7.30
C HIS A 192 -20.12 9.33 -5.99
N GLU A 193 -21.05 8.54 -5.46
CA GLU A 193 -21.56 8.69 -4.09
C GLU A 193 -20.43 8.51 -3.05
N ASP A 194 -20.49 9.21 -1.92
CA ASP A 194 -19.51 9.05 -0.83
C ASP A 194 -19.41 7.56 -0.46
N LEU A 195 -18.18 7.03 -0.51
CA LEU A 195 -17.91 5.61 -0.23
C LEU A 195 -18.46 5.20 1.14
N ASN A 196 -18.57 6.12 2.09
CA ASN A 196 -19.14 5.88 3.41
C ASN A 196 -20.61 5.42 3.41
N PHE A 197 -21.37 5.71 2.37
CA PHE A 197 -22.75 5.23 2.21
C PHE A 197 -22.87 3.94 1.39
N LEU A 198 -21.77 3.50 0.77
CA LEU A 198 -21.70 2.28 -0.01
C LEU A 198 -21.33 1.06 0.84
N SER A 199 -21.92 -0.09 0.52
CA SER A 199 -21.48 -1.38 1.06
C SER A 199 -20.08 -1.75 0.56
N ARG A 200 -19.36 -2.62 1.29
CA ARG A 200 -18.02 -3.08 0.89
C ARG A 200 -17.95 -3.59 -0.56
N SER A 201 -18.98 -4.30 -1.04
CA SER A 201 -19.02 -4.80 -2.42
C SER A 201 -19.07 -3.66 -3.44
N GLN A 202 -19.93 -2.67 -3.21
CA GLN A 202 -20.05 -1.48 -4.06
C GLN A 202 -18.78 -0.61 -4.01
N ARG A 203 -18.10 -0.53 -2.85
CA ARG A 203 -16.81 0.17 -2.74
C ARG A 203 -15.72 -0.48 -3.57
N TYR A 204 -15.58 -1.81 -3.51
CA TYR A 204 -14.65 -2.56 -4.36
C TYR A 204 -14.99 -2.37 -5.86
N GLU A 205 -16.27 -2.45 -6.23
CA GLU A 205 -16.73 -2.22 -7.61
C GLU A 205 -16.38 -0.81 -8.11
N GLN A 206 -16.64 0.23 -7.31
CA GLN A 206 -16.24 1.61 -7.64
C GLN A 206 -14.73 1.78 -7.73
N ALA A 207 -13.94 1.11 -6.86
CA ALA A 207 -12.49 1.15 -6.93
C ALA A 207 -11.97 0.49 -8.23
N ILE A 208 -12.52 -0.67 -8.63
CA ILE A 208 -12.23 -1.31 -9.92
C ILE A 208 -12.59 -0.38 -11.09
N ARG A 209 -13.79 0.22 -11.08
CA ARG A 209 -14.25 1.17 -12.11
C ARG A 209 -13.27 2.33 -12.26
N LYS A 210 -12.94 2.99 -11.15
CA LYS A 210 -12.04 4.16 -11.13
C LYS A 210 -10.61 3.83 -11.47
N SER A 211 -10.05 2.71 -11.00
CA SER A 211 -8.70 2.27 -11.40
C SER A 211 -8.62 1.90 -12.87
N SER A 212 -9.67 1.33 -13.46
CA SER A 212 -9.73 1.00 -14.89
C SER A 212 -9.78 2.27 -15.75
N LEU A 213 -10.69 3.21 -15.40
CA LEU A 213 -10.78 4.52 -16.04
C LEU A 213 -9.49 5.33 -15.91
N MET A 214 -8.84 5.31 -14.74
CA MET A 214 -7.56 5.96 -14.50
C MET A 214 -6.49 5.45 -15.49
N VAL A 215 -6.37 4.14 -15.68
CA VAL A 215 -5.41 3.56 -16.65
C VAL A 215 -5.72 4.00 -18.08
N MET A 216 -6.99 4.09 -18.46
CA MET A 216 -7.40 4.57 -19.79
C MET A 216 -7.08 6.05 -19.99
N LYS A 217 -7.45 6.91 -19.03
CA LYS A 217 -7.29 8.37 -19.10
C LYS A 217 -5.82 8.78 -19.03
N LEU A 218 -5.00 8.14 -18.18
CA LEU A 218 -3.55 8.34 -18.16
C LEU A 218 -2.91 8.10 -19.54
N ARG A 219 -3.33 7.04 -20.25
CA ARG A 219 -2.86 6.75 -21.62
C ARG A 219 -3.38 7.76 -22.63
N GLU A 220 -4.66 8.15 -22.54
CA GLU A 220 -5.27 9.14 -23.44
C GLU A 220 -4.58 10.52 -23.35
N TYR A 221 -4.25 10.96 -22.14
CA TYR A 221 -3.55 12.22 -21.89
C TYR A 221 -2.03 12.12 -22.12
N GLY A 222 -1.48 10.92 -22.27
CA GLY A 222 -0.04 10.70 -22.42
C GLY A 222 0.76 10.87 -21.12
N ILE A 223 0.10 10.82 -19.97
CA ILE A 223 0.72 11.00 -18.64
C ILE A 223 1.54 9.75 -18.32
N ALA A 224 2.86 9.88 -18.42
CA ALA A 224 3.82 8.79 -18.25
C ALA A 224 4.85 9.05 -17.13
N ASP A 225 4.98 10.28 -16.66
CA ASP A 225 5.89 10.60 -15.56
C ASP A 225 5.38 10.02 -14.22
N PRO A 226 6.24 9.38 -13.39
CA PRO A 226 5.82 8.77 -12.14
C PRO A 226 5.21 9.72 -11.10
N GLU A 227 5.59 11.00 -11.11
CA GLU A 227 5.08 12.03 -10.20
C GLU A 227 3.72 12.57 -10.69
N GLU A 228 3.58 12.82 -12.00
CA GLU A 228 2.29 13.16 -12.62
C GLU A 228 1.25 12.04 -12.44
N ILE A 229 1.64 10.78 -12.71
CA ILE A 229 0.81 9.59 -12.45
C ILE A 229 0.39 9.54 -10.98
N TYR A 230 1.30 9.88 -10.06
CA TYR A 230 0.99 9.91 -8.63
C TYR A 230 -0.03 11.00 -8.27
N TRP A 231 0.06 12.21 -8.82
CA TRP A 231 -0.94 13.26 -8.61
C TRP A 231 -2.31 12.89 -9.18
N PHE A 232 -2.34 12.40 -10.43
CA PHE A 232 -3.58 11.94 -11.07
C PHE A 232 -4.24 10.83 -10.23
N LYS A 233 -3.45 9.83 -9.81
CA LYS A 233 -3.89 8.72 -8.95
C LYS A 233 -4.41 9.20 -7.59
N ARG A 234 -3.68 10.12 -6.93
CA ARG A 234 -4.08 10.71 -5.64
C ARG A 234 -5.41 11.43 -5.76
N THR A 235 -5.61 12.18 -6.84
CA THR A 235 -6.86 12.93 -7.05
C THR A 235 -8.02 11.99 -7.37
N CYS A 236 -7.76 10.96 -8.18
CA CYS A 236 -8.77 9.97 -8.56
C CYS A 236 -9.26 9.18 -7.33
N LEU A 237 -8.36 8.68 -6.49
CA LEU A 237 -8.68 7.72 -5.43
C LEU A 237 -8.75 8.34 -4.02
N GLY A 238 -8.27 9.57 -3.86
CA GLY A 238 -8.30 10.33 -2.60
C GLY A 238 -7.42 9.72 -1.51
N ASN A 239 -8.06 8.95 -0.63
CA ASN A 239 -7.42 8.31 0.53
C ASN A 239 -7.39 6.79 0.37
N TYR A 240 -8.22 6.27 -0.53
CA TYR A 240 -8.67 4.89 -0.48
C TYR A 240 -7.70 3.98 -1.25
N PRO A 241 -7.49 2.75 -0.77
CA PRO A 241 -6.68 1.76 -1.46
C PRO A 241 -7.40 1.28 -2.71
N GLU A 242 -6.63 0.73 -3.66
CA GLU A 242 -7.15 0.41 -4.99
C GLU A 242 -6.62 -0.94 -5.51
N PRO A 243 -7.45 -1.81 -6.13
CA PRO A 243 -7.06 -3.19 -6.42
C PRO A 243 -5.89 -3.39 -7.41
N LEU A 244 -5.57 -2.43 -8.28
CA LEU A 244 -4.37 -2.46 -9.14
C LEU A 244 -3.11 -1.97 -8.40
N GLY A 245 -3.21 -1.66 -7.11
CA GLY A 245 -2.11 -1.06 -6.33
C GLY A 245 -0.85 -1.90 -6.32
N LEU A 246 -0.99 -3.22 -6.12
CA LEU A 246 0.12 -4.17 -6.19
C LEU A 246 0.53 -4.51 -7.63
N HIS A 247 -0.34 -4.31 -8.63
CA HIS A 247 0.02 -4.50 -10.04
C HIS A 247 1.10 -3.50 -10.44
N PHE A 248 0.92 -2.22 -10.12
CA PHE A 248 1.88 -1.18 -10.45
C PHE A 248 3.09 -1.15 -9.51
N SER A 249 2.88 -1.23 -8.18
CA SER A 249 3.97 -1.05 -7.20
C SER A 249 4.89 -2.27 -7.06
N MET A 250 4.35 -3.49 -7.15
CA MET A 250 5.07 -4.73 -6.84
C MET A 250 5.23 -5.65 -8.04
N PHE A 251 4.14 -5.98 -8.76
CA PHE A 251 4.18 -6.94 -9.88
C PHE A 251 4.99 -6.39 -11.05
N HIS A 252 4.64 -5.20 -11.56
CA HIS A 252 5.40 -4.53 -12.62
C HIS A 252 6.85 -4.29 -12.21
N LYS A 253 7.08 -3.74 -11.01
CA LYS A 253 8.45 -3.42 -10.56
C LYS A 253 9.31 -4.66 -10.41
N THR A 254 8.77 -5.75 -9.85
CA THR A 254 9.50 -7.00 -9.69
C THR A 254 9.83 -7.64 -11.05
N ILE A 255 8.92 -7.61 -12.02
CA ILE A 255 9.21 -8.06 -13.38
C ILE A 255 10.33 -7.20 -13.99
N GLU A 256 10.24 -5.87 -13.92
CA GLU A 256 11.28 -4.97 -14.42
C GLU A 256 12.65 -5.19 -13.76
N THR A 257 12.71 -5.44 -12.46
CA THR A 257 13.98 -5.51 -11.73
C THR A 257 14.57 -6.91 -11.61
N GLN A 258 13.78 -7.99 -11.67
CA GLN A 258 14.21 -9.36 -11.33
C GLN A 258 14.09 -10.39 -12.47
N THR A 259 13.65 -9.99 -13.67
CA THR A 259 13.59 -10.89 -14.85
C THR A 259 14.77 -10.70 -15.82
N THR A 260 15.07 -11.75 -16.59
CA THR A 260 16.05 -11.73 -17.69
C THR A 260 15.54 -10.96 -18.91
N ALA A 261 16.39 -10.65 -19.89
CA ALA A 261 15.97 -9.91 -21.10
C ALA A 261 14.82 -10.59 -21.86
N ALA A 262 14.91 -11.89 -22.11
CA ALA A 262 13.84 -12.66 -22.78
C ALA A 262 12.53 -12.69 -21.97
N GLN A 263 12.62 -12.75 -20.63
CA GLN A 263 11.45 -12.66 -19.76
C GLN A 263 10.82 -11.27 -19.77
N LYS A 264 11.64 -10.20 -19.84
CA LYS A 264 11.13 -8.82 -20.01
C LYS A 264 10.35 -8.67 -21.30
N GLU A 265 10.90 -9.17 -22.41
CA GLU A 265 10.26 -9.16 -23.73
C GLU A 265 8.92 -9.90 -23.71
N LYS A 266 8.85 -11.08 -23.09
CA LYS A 266 7.61 -11.86 -22.92
C LYS A 266 6.57 -11.15 -22.05
N TRP A 267 6.96 -10.61 -20.89
CA TRP A 267 6.02 -10.21 -19.84
C TRP A 267 5.74 -8.70 -19.80
N LEU A 268 6.73 -7.82 -19.96
CA LEU A 268 6.52 -6.37 -19.79
C LEU A 268 5.47 -5.76 -20.74
N PRO A 269 5.35 -6.16 -22.03
CA PRO A 269 4.29 -5.64 -22.90
C PRO A 269 2.89 -5.99 -22.39
N LEU A 270 2.71 -7.17 -21.80
CA LEU A 270 1.44 -7.62 -21.23
C LEU A 270 1.12 -6.86 -19.94
N VAL A 271 2.13 -6.64 -19.10
CA VAL A 271 2.02 -5.90 -17.82
C VAL A 271 1.71 -4.43 -18.08
N ARG A 272 2.54 -3.72 -18.86
CA ARG A 272 2.35 -2.29 -19.17
C ARG A 272 1.08 -2.04 -19.97
N GLY A 273 0.70 -2.99 -20.83
CA GLY A 273 -0.58 -3.01 -21.52
C GLY A 273 -1.79 -3.28 -20.62
N VAL A 274 -1.60 -3.75 -19.38
CA VAL A 274 -2.66 -4.24 -18.47
C VAL A 274 -3.50 -5.34 -19.16
N LYS A 275 -2.87 -6.10 -20.06
CA LYS A 275 -3.42 -7.31 -20.69
C LYS A 275 -3.42 -8.50 -19.71
N ILE A 276 -2.52 -8.45 -18.72
CA ILE A 276 -2.54 -9.27 -17.52
C ILE A 276 -2.57 -8.36 -16.30
N ILE A 277 -3.36 -8.74 -15.29
CA ILE A 277 -3.43 -8.03 -14.00
C ILE A 277 -2.81 -8.94 -12.96
N GLY A 278 -1.92 -8.38 -12.14
CA GLY A 278 -1.00 -9.16 -11.33
C GLY A 278 -0.81 -8.61 -9.92
N THR A 279 -0.50 -9.52 -9.00
CA THR A 279 -0.25 -9.22 -7.58
C THR A 279 1.02 -9.93 -7.09
N TYR A 280 1.42 -9.67 -5.85
CA TYR A 280 2.63 -10.23 -5.21
C TYR A 280 2.27 -11.09 -4.00
N ALA A 281 2.29 -12.42 -4.20
CA ALA A 281 1.86 -13.43 -3.25
C ALA A 281 3.03 -14.02 -2.46
N GLN A 282 3.50 -13.27 -1.47
CA GLN A 282 4.55 -13.68 -0.54
C GLN A 282 3.98 -14.32 0.74
N THR A 283 3.26 -13.52 1.53
CA THR A 283 2.73 -13.90 2.86
C THR A 283 1.81 -15.10 2.79
N GLU A 284 1.91 -15.96 3.81
CA GLU A 284 1.07 -17.13 4.05
C GLU A 284 0.30 -16.97 5.37
N MET A 285 -0.77 -17.73 5.54
CA MET A 285 -1.58 -17.73 6.77
C MET A 285 -0.73 -18.02 8.02
N GLY A 286 0.24 -18.95 7.93
CA GLY A 286 1.18 -19.25 9.02
C GLY A 286 2.39 -18.31 9.11
N HIS A 287 2.75 -17.62 8.02
CA HIS A 287 4.06 -16.99 7.86
C HIS A 287 4.00 -15.65 7.11
N GLY A 288 4.13 -14.54 7.87
CA GLY A 288 4.41 -13.20 7.33
C GLY A 288 5.85 -12.75 7.61
N THR A 289 6.22 -12.63 8.88
CA THR A 289 7.53 -12.13 9.30
C THR A 289 8.67 -13.11 9.01
N HIS A 290 8.49 -14.40 9.34
CA HIS A 290 9.54 -15.40 9.19
C HIS A 290 9.49 -16.03 7.79
N LEU A 291 9.93 -15.27 6.77
CA LEU A 291 9.86 -15.69 5.37
C LEU A 291 10.52 -17.06 5.10
N ARG A 292 11.61 -17.40 5.82
CA ARG A 292 12.28 -18.71 5.68
C ARG A 292 11.40 -19.89 6.07
N GLY A 293 10.34 -19.68 6.85
CA GLY A 293 9.35 -20.67 7.24
C GLY A 293 8.20 -20.86 6.25
N LEU A 294 8.11 -20.04 5.19
CA LEU A 294 7.08 -20.20 4.15
C LEU A 294 7.05 -21.65 3.63
N GLU A 295 5.85 -22.20 3.51
CA GLU A 295 5.56 -23.61 3.29
C GLU A 295 5.19 -23.91 1.83
N THR A 296 4.80 -22.91 1.02
CA THR A 296 4.54 -23.10 -0.41
C THR A 296 5.81 -23.62 -1.10
N THR A 297 5.71 -24.74 -1.81
CA THR A 297 6.83 -25.36 -2.53
C THR A 297 6.72 -25.16 -4.04
N ALA A 298 7.84 -24.94 -4.71
CA ALA A 298 7.97 -25.01 -6.17
C ALA A 298 8.99 -26.11 -6.52
N THR A 299 8.51 -27.29 -6.88
CA THR A 299 9.37 -28.46 -7.18
C THR A 299 9.60 -28.57 -8.67
N TYR A 300 10.86 -28.57 -9.10
CA TYR A 300 11.23 -28.70 -10.51
C TYR A 300 11.07 -30.14 -11.00
N ASP A 301 10.45 -30.30 -12.17
CA ASP A 301 10.27 -31.54 -12.92
C ASP A 301 11.11 -31.47 -14.21
N PRO A 302 12.31 -32.09 -14.25
CA PRO A 302 13.15 -32.08 -15.44
C PRO A 302 12.55 -32.82 -16.64
N SER A 303 11.55 -33.68 -16.44
CA SER A 303 10.95 -34.47 -17.52
C SER A 303 10.02 -33.65 -18.41
N THR A 304 9.33 -32.66 -17.83
CA THR A 304 8.46 -31.72 -18.55
C THR A 304 9.02 -30.30 -18.64
N GLN A 305 10.12 -30.01 -17.93
CA GLN A 305 10.69 -28.67 -17.76
C GLN A 305 9.70 -27.68 -17.14
N GLU A 306 9.08 -28.10 -16.03
CA GLU A 306 8.08 -27.32 -15.30
C GLU A 306 8.40 -27.21 -13.80
N PHE A 307 7.81 -26.22 -13.14
CA PHE A 307 7.69 -26.18 -11.69
C PHE A 307 6.29 -26.61 -11.25
N ILE A 308 6.23 -27.48 -10.27
CA ILE A 308 5.01 -27.92 -9.58
C ILE A 308 4.86 -27.07 -8.31
N LEU A 309 3.90 -26.15 -8.33
CA LEU A 309 3.56 -25.25 -7.22
C LEU A 309 2.51 -25.90 -6.33
N ASN A 310 2.80 -26.02 -5.03
CA ASN A 310 1.90 -26.68 -4.09
C ASN A 310 1.80 -25.95 -2.75
N SER A 311 0.58 -25.91 -2.22
CA SER A 311 0.24 -25.44 -0.87
C SER A 311 -0.07 -26.67 0.02
N PRO A 312 0.95 -27.28 0.67
CA PRO A 312 0.81 -28.57 1.35
C PRO A 312 -0.12 -28.56 2.57
N THR A 313 -0.35 -27.38 3.17
CA THR A 313 -1.08 -27.21 4.44
C THR A 313 -2.05 -26.03 4.35
N VAL A 314 -2.99 -25.93 5.30
CA VAL A 314 -3.84 -24.72 5.41
C VAL A 314 -3.00 -23.48 5.75
N THR A 315 -1.93 -23.64 6.55
CA THR A 315 -1.01 -22.54 6.91
C THR A 315 -0.18 -22.06 5.73
N SER A 316 0.11 -22.91 4.74
CA SER A 316 0.81 -22.58 3.49
C SER A 316 -0.02 -21.79 2.48
N ILE A 317 -1.33 -21.63 2.71
CA ILE A 317 -2.19 -20.84 1.82
C ILE A 317 -1.70 -19.39 1.85
N LYS A 318 -1.39 -18.83 0.67
CA LYS A 318 -1.03 -17.41 0.55
C LYS A 318 -2.17 -16.57 1.08
N TRP A 319 -1.88 -15.52 1.85
CA TRP A 319 -2.89 -14.74 2.56
C TRP A 319 -2.44 -13.28 2.70
N TRP A 320 -3.35 -12.33 2.47
CA TRP A 320 -3.18 -10.85 2.42
C TRP A 320 -2.93 -10.13 1.09
N PRO A 321 -2.35 -10.70 0.01
CA PRO A 321 -2.01 -9.91 -1.18
C PRO A 321 -3.21 -9.13 -1.75
N GLY A 322 -3.07 -7.81 -1.87
CA GLY A 322 -4.08 -6.94 -2.48
C GLY A 322 -4.24 -7.23 -3.96
N GLY A 323 -5.46 -7.15 -4.50
CA GLY A 323 -5.74 -7.54 -5.87
C GLY A 323 -5.79 -9.06 -6.10
N LEU A 324 -5.51 -9.91 -5.10
CA LEU A 324 -5.49 -11.37 -5.29
C LEU A 324 -6.90 -11.97 -5.23
N GLY A 325 -7.79 -11.42 -4.41
CA GLY A 325 -9.06 -12.06 -4.10
C GLY A 325 -9.98 -12.21 -5.31
N LYS A 326 -10.05 -11.16 -6.14
CA LYS A 326 -10.96 -11.06 -7.29
C LYS A 326 -10.35 -10.35 -8.51
N THR A 327 -9.31 -9.54 -8.37
CA THR A 327 -8.82 -8.65 -9.44
C THR A 327 -7.80 -9.29 -10.37
N SER A 328 -6.79 -9.96 -9.81
CA SER A 328 -5.62 -10.43 -10.56
C SER A 328 -5.87 -11.76 -11.24
N ASN A 329 -5.42 -11.88 -12.49
CA ASN A 329 -5.37 -13.15 -13.23
C ASN A 329 -3.99 -13.81 -13.22
N HIS A 330 -2.95 -13.08 -12.77
CA HIS A 330 -1.61 -13.60 -12.51
C HIS A 330 -1.14 -13.23 -11.09
N ALA A 331 -0.16 -13.95 -10.55
CA ALA A 331 0.53 -13.57 -9.32
C ALA A 331 2.02 -13.89 -9.43
N ILE A 332 2.88 -13.05 -8.85
CA ILE A 332 4.24 -13.48 -8.50
C ILE A 332 4.13 -14.19 -7.15
N VAL A 333 4.31 -15.51 -7.15
CA VAL A 333 4.27 -16.35 -5.94
C VAL A 333 5.69 -16.53 -5.43
N LEU A 334 5.93 -16.28 -4.14
CA LEU A 334 7.19 -16.61 -3.48
C LEU A 334 7.10 -18.02 -2.86
N ALA A 335 7.97 -18.94 -3.26
CA ALA A 335 7.91 -20.34 -2.85
C ALA A 335 9.32 -20.91 -2.58
N GLN A 336 9.39 -21.96 -1.75
CA GLN A 336 10.60 -22.74 -1.53
C GLN A 336 10.93 -23.53 -2.81
N LEU A 337 12.03 -23.19 -3.48
CA LEU A 337 12.48 -23.89 -4.67
C LEU A 337 13.08 -25.25 -4.29
N TYR A 338 12.55 -26.33 -4.86
CA TYR A 338 13.16 -27.66 -4.81
C TYR A 338 13.63 -28.07 -6.21
N THR A 339 14.91 -28.43 -6.35
CA THR A 339 15.43 -29.07 -7.55
C THR A 339 16.46 -30.12 -7.18
N GLN A 340 16.53 -31.22 -7.94
CA GLN A 340 17.41 -32.37 -7.67
C GLN A 340 17.30 -32.88 -6.20
N GLY A 341 16.07 -32.89 -5.67
CA GLY A 341 15.78 -33.31 -4.29
C GLY A 341 16.21 -32.33 -3.17
N GLN A 342 16.76 -31.16 -3.51
CA GLN A 342 17.27 -30.19 -2.54
C GLN A 342 16.49 -28.88 -2.54
N CYS A 343 16.15 -28.38 -1.35
CA CYS A 343 15.64 -27.02 -1.18
C CYS A 343 16.76 -26.00 -1.41
N LYS A 344 16.50 -24.99 -2.25
CA LYS A 344 17.39 -23.86 -2.55
C LYS A 344 16.90 -22.54 -1.93
N GLY A 345 15.84 -22.60 -1.11
CA GLY A 345 15.23 -21.43 -0.48
C GLY A 345 14.25 -20.68 -1.38
N LEU A 346 13.85 -19.49 -0.94
CA LEU A 346 12.77 -18.71 -1.54
C LEU A 346 13.13 -18.16 -2.92
N HIS A 347 12.28 -18.47 -3.89
CA HIS A 347 12.34 -17.94 -5.25
C HIS A 347 10.95 -17.46 -5.69
N ALA A 348 10.93 -16.57 -6.69
CA ALA A 348 9.72 -15.92 -7.18
C ALA A 348 9.32 -16.49 -8.55
N PHE A 349 8.03 -16.77 -8.72
CA PHE A 349 7.48 -17.45 -9.90
C PHE A 349 6.24 -16.72 -10.43
N ILE A 350 6.13 -16.50 -11.74
CA ILE A 350 4.92 -15.95 -12.38
C ILE A 350 3.92 -17.08 -12.56
N VAL A 351 2.83 -17.05 -11.79
CA VAL A 351 1.78 -18.05 -11.79
C VAL A 351 0.51 -17.44 -12.41
N PRO A 352 0.00 -17.94 -13.55
CA PRO A 352 -1.36 -17.63 -13.98
C PRO A 352 -2.33 -18.30 -12.99
N ILE A 353 -3.31 -17.55 -12.49
CA ILE A 353 -4.25 -18.02 -11.47
C ILE A 353 -5.71 -18.01 -11.95
N ARG A 354 -6.01 -17.28 -13.03
CA ARG A 354 -7.34 -17.23 -13.67
C ARG A 354 -7.22 -17.30 -15.18
N GLN A 355 -8.24 -17.86 -15.82
CA GLN A 355 -8.38 -17.87 -17.27
C GLN A 355 -8.60 -16.44 -17.80
N LEU A 356 -7.93 -16.06 -18.88
CA LEU A 356 -8.18 -14.77 -19.54
C LEU A 356 -9.55 -14.79 -20.23
N GLY A 357 -10.28 -13.67 -20.17
CA GLY A 357 -11.64 -13.56 -20.69
C GLY A 357 -12.70 -13.90 -19.64
N THR A 358 -12.80 -15.19 -19.26
CA THR A 358 -13.81 -15.66 -18.29
C THR A 358 -13.47 -15.30 -16.83
N HIS A 359 -12.19 -15.13 -16.51
CA HIS A 359 -11.67 -14.82 -15.17
C HIS A 359 -11.94 -15.88 -14.08
N GLU A 360 -12.41 -17.06 -14.50
CA GLU A 360 -12.55 -18.23 -13.63
C GLU A 360 -11.17 -18.74 -13.14
N PRO A 361 -11.07 -19.26 -11.90
CA PRO A 361 -9.84 -19.89 -11.41
C PRO A 361 -9.40 -21.04 -12.32
N LEU A 362 -8.09 -21.14 -12.59
CA LEU A 362 -7.56 -22.26 -13.37
C LEU A 362 -7.65 -23.59 -12.60
N PRO A 363 -7.72 -24.75 -13.28
CA PRO A 363 -7.70 -26.06 -12.61
C PRO A 363 -6.50 -26.19 -11.66
N GLY A 364 -6.74 -26.65 -10.43
CA GLY A 364 -5.73 -26.70 -9.36
C GLY A 364 -5.51 -25.40 -8.58
N ILE A 365 -6.19 -24.30 -8.94
CA ILE A 365 -6.17 -23.03 -8.20
C ILE A 365 -7.43 -22.88 -7.34
N THR A 366 -7.26 -22.48 -6.09
CA THR A 366 -8.36 -22.01 -5.22
C THR A 366 -8.02 -20.62 -4.71
N VAL A 367 -8.84 -19.62 -5.05
CA VAL A 367 -8.56 -18.19 -4.84
C VAL A 367 -9.83 -17.41 -4.47
N GLY A 368 -9.72 -16.50 -3.50
CA GLY A 368 -10.84 -15.69 -3.04
C GLY A 368 -10.43 -14.58 -2.08
N ASP A 369 -11.38 -13.75 -1.66
CA ASP A 369 -11.17 -12.64 -0.72
C ASP A 369 -11.12 -13.14 0.74
N ILE A 370 -10.30 -12.52 1.59
CA ILE A 370 -10.10 -12.93 3.00
C ILE A 370 -11.19 -12.42 3.96
N GLY A 371 -12.13 -11.60 3.49
CA GLY A 371 -13.21 -11.03 4.29
C GLY A 371 -13.03 -9.55 4.67
N PRO A 372 -13.97 -9.00 5.44
CA PRO A 372 -13.91 -7.62 5.95
C PRO A 372 -12.75 -7.45 6.94
N LYS A 373 -12.28 -6.21 7.07
CA LYS A 373 -11.10 -5.83 7.86
C LYS A 373 -11.43 -4.56 8.66
N PHE A 374 -10.43 -3.95 9.32
CA PHE A 374 -10.63 -2.68 10.03
C PHE A 374 -10.79 -1.46 9.10
N GLY A 375 -10.25 -1.55 7.89
CA GLY A 375 -10.38 -0.62 6.77
C GLY A 375 -10.05 -1.36 5.47
N TYR A 376 -9.60 -0.69 4.41
CA TYR A 376 -9.32 -1.34 3.12
C TYR A 376 -10.54 -2.11 2.57
N ASP A 377 -11.73 -1.53 2.67
CA ASP A 377 -12.97 -2.15 2.19
C ASP A 377 -12.94 -2.32 0.66
N GLU A 378 -12.33 -1.34 -0.01
CA GLU A 378 -12.12 -1.19 -1.45
C GLU A 378 -11.13 -2.22 -2.03
N MET A 379 -10.38 -2.91 -1.15
CA MET A 379 -9.33 -3.86 -1.52
C MET A 379 -9.75 -5.32 -1.29
N ASP A 380 -9.62 -6.11 -2.34
CA ASP A 380 -9.77 -7.57 -2.37
C ASP A 380 -8.48 -8.29 -1.94
N ASN A 381 -8.05 -8.04 -0.70
CA ASN A 381 -6.96 -8.81 -0.09
C ASN A 381 -7.33 -10.31 -0.16
N GLY A 382 -6.51 -11.10 -0.86
CA GLY A 382 -6.88 -12.45 -1.23
C GLY A 382 -6.17 -13.56 -0.46
N TYR A 383 -6.71 -14.75 -0.62
CA TYR A 383 -6.02 -16.01 -0.37
C TYR A 383 -5.77 -16.78 -1.68
N LEU A 384 -4.72 -17.60 -1.71
CA LEU A 384 -4.41 -18.49 -2.84
C LEU A 384 -3.83 -19.82 -2.34
N LYS A 385 -4.50 -20.91 -2.70
CA LYS A 385 -4.02 -22.30 -2.58
C LYS A 385 -3.75 -22.84 -3.98
N MET A 386 -2.61 -23.52 -4.14
CA MET A 386 -2.25 -24.26 -5.36
C MET A 386 -2.20 -25.75 -5.03
N ASP A 387 -2.87 -26.57 -5.84
CA ASP A 387 -2.83 -28.03 -5.74
C ASP A 387 -2.00 -28.59 -6.91
N ASN A 388 -0.72 -28.84 -6.64
CA ASN A 388 0.26 -29.38 -7.60
C ASN A 388 0.24 -28.69 -8.99
N PHE A 389 0.05 -27.37 -8.99
CA PHE A 389 -0.19 -26.56 -10.16
C PHE A 389 1.11 -26.39 -10.99
N ARG A 390 1.07 -26.76 -12.27
CA ARG A 390 2.25 -26.74 -13.14
C ARG A 390 2.41 -25.41 -13.88
N ILE A 391 3.64 -24.91 -13.93
CA ILE A 391 4.05 -23.76 -14.74
C ILE A 391 5.36 -24.06 -15.50
N PRO A 392 5.60 -23.46 -16.68
CA PRO A 392 6.87 -23.61 -17.39
C PRO A 392 8.07 -23.14 -16.56
N ARG A 393 9.23 -23.76 -16.75
CA ARG A 393 10.50 -23.37 -16.11
C ARG A 393 10.80 -21.87 -16.27
N GLU A 394 10.52 -21.30 -17.43
CA GLU A 394 10.75 -19.89 -17.78
C GLU A 394 9.89 -18.89 -16.99
N ASN A 395 8.95 -19.37 -16.16
CA ASN A 395 8.17 -18.52 -15.26
C ASN A 395 8.86 -18.22 -13.92
N MET A 396 9.95 -18.92 -13.56
CA MET A 396 10.82 -18.55 -12.43
C MET A 396 11.61 -17.27 -12.75
N LEU A 397 11.70 -16.30 -11.84
CA LEU A 397 12.43 -15.04 -12.06
C LEU A 397 13.96 -15.26 -12.04
N MET A 398 14.58 -15.27 -13.22
CA MET A 398 15.93 -15.82 -13.40
C MET A 398 17.09 -14.80 -13.48
N LYS A 399 16.87 -13.51 -13.17
CA LYS A 399 17.96 -12.52 -13.26
C LYS A 399 19.11 -12.79 -12.29
N TYR A 400 18.80 -13.26 -11.08
CA TYR A 400 19.78 -13.44 -10.00
C TYR A 400 20.13 -14.90 -9.74
N ALA A 401 19.16 -15.81 -9.77
CA ALA A 401 19.37 -17.25 -9.60
C ALA A 401 18.67 -18.01 -10.72
N GLN A 402 19.21 -19.15 -11.16
CA GLN A 402 18.72 -19.85 -12.36
C GLN A 402 18.56 -21.35 -12.09
N VAL A 403 17.65 -21.98 -12.83
CA VAL A 403 17.51 -23.44 -12.89
C VAL A 403 17.60 -23.82 -14.36
N GLU A 404 18.64 -24.56 -14.71
CA GLU A 404 18.87 -25.06 -16.06
C GLU A 404 17.86 -26.17 -16.43
N PRO A 405 17.70 -26.51 -17.73
CA PRO A 405 16.76 -27.55 -18.16
C PRO A 405 16.95 -28.91 -17.46
N ASP A 406 18.18 -29.29 -17.11
CA ASP A 406 18.54 -30.51 -16.36
C ASP A 406 18.28 -30.43 -14.84
N GLY A 407 17.82 -29.27 -14.36
CA GLY A 407 17.59 -28.97 -12.95
C GLY A 407 18.80 -28.41 -12.19
N THR A 408 19.93 -28.18 -12.85
CA THR A 408 21.14 -27.60 -12.24
C THR A 408 20.84 -26.17 -11.75
N TYR A 409 21.16 -25.90 -10.48
CA TYR A 409 20.89 -24.61 -9.84
C TYR A 409 22.11 -23.67 -9.86
N VAL A 410 21.94 -22.48 -10.43
CA VAL A 410 22.93 -21.40 -10.46
C VAL A 410 22.59 -20.37 -9.39
N LYS A 411 23.49 -20.20 -8.42
CA LYS A 411 23.34 -19.29 -7.28
C LYS A 411 23.55 -17.81 -7.64
N PRO A 412 22.95 -16.86 -6.90
CA PRO A 412 23.19 -15.43 -7.10
C PRO A 412 24.57 -14.97 -6.61
N VAL A 413 25.01 -13.83 -7.11
CA VAL A 413 26.20 -13.10 -6.62
C VAL A 413 26.03 -12.69 -5.16
N SER A 414 24.79 -12.36 -4.75
CA SER A 414 24.44 -12.03 -3.37
C SER A 414 22.95 -12.28 -3.13
N ASP A 415 22.63 -13.07 -2.10
CA ASP A 415 21.26 -13.32 -1.64
C ASP A 415 20.50 -12.04 -1.25
N LYS A 416 21.18 -10.90 -1.13
CA LYS A 416 20.57 -9.61 -0.78
C LYS A 416 19.91 -8.89 -1.96
N LEU A 417 20.22 -9.28 -3.19
CA LEU A 417 19.74 -8.59 -4.40
C LEU A 417 18.23 -8.76 -4.63
N THR A 418 17.65 -9.83 -4.08
CA THR A 418 16.20 -10.12 -4.14
C THR A 418 15.34 -9.17 -3.30
N TYR A 419 15.92 -8.50 -2.28
CA TYR A 419 15.19 -7.55 -1.43
C TYR A 419 15.00 -6.15 -2.05
N GLY A 420 15.52 -5.88 -3.25
CA GLY A 420 15.47 -4.53 -3.86
C GLY A 420 14.06 -3.92 -3.88
N THR A 421 13.04 -4.69 -4.29
CA THR A 421 11.64 -4.25 -4.30
C THR A 421 11.12 -3.93 -2.89
N MET A 422 11.49 -4.72 -1.88
CA MET A 422 11.07 -4.54 -0.48
C MET A 422 11.66 -3.24 0.12
N VAL A 423 12.93 -2.94 -0.19
CA VAL A 423 13.58 -1.69 0.22
C VAL A 423 12.92 -0.48 -0.44
N PHE A 424 12.48 -0.60 -1.70
CA PHE A 424 11.70 0.43 -2.39
C PHE A 424 10.35 0.72 -1.71
N ILE A 425 9.53 -0.29 -1.39
CA ILE A 425 8.24 -0.02 -0.74
C ILE A 425 8.45 0.58 0.66
N ARG A 426 9.49 0.19 1.40
CA ARG A 426 9.83 0.82 2.68
C ARG A 426 10.17 2.30 2.57
N SER A 427 10.85 2.74 1.50
CA SER A 427 11.11 4.19 1.30
C SER A 427 9.81 4.95 1.00
N LEU A 428 8.89 4.36 0.24
CA LEU A 428 7.56 4.94 0.00
C LEU A 428 6.73 5.08 1.29
N ILE A 429 6.75 4.09 2.18
CA ILE A 429 5.99 4.13 3.46
C ILE A 429 6.41 5.32 4.35
N VAL A 430 7.69 5.73 4.32
CA VAL A 430 8.15 6.93 5.04
C VAL A 430 7.43 8.17 4.52
N GLY A 431 7.33 8.33 3.20
CA GLY A 431 6.55 9.40 2.57
C GLY A 431 5.03 9.28 2.77
N ASP A 432 4.47 8.06 2.80
CA ASP A 432 3.05 7.84 3.14
C ASP A 432 2.75 8.20 4.60
N SER A 433 3.72 8.00 5.51
CA SER A 433 3.64 8.40 6.92
C SER A 433 3.53 9.91 7.05
N ALA A 434 4.37 10.65 6.33
CA ALA A 434 4.34 12.11 6.27
C ALA A 434 3.00 12.61 5.74
N ARG A 435 2.56 12.11 4.58
CA ARG A 435 1.30 12.51 3.92
C ARG A 435 0.06 12.19 4.76
N SER A 436 -0.03 11.00 5.35
CA SER A 436 -1.19 10.61 6.16
C SER A 436 -1.30 11.46 7.44
N LEU A 437 -0.17 11.73 8.10
CA LEU A 437 -0.13 12.62 9.26
C LEU A 437 -0.46 14.07 8.88
N SER A 438 0.13 14.60 7.80
CA SER A 438 -0.16 15.93 7.25
C SER A 438 -1.67 16.16 7.12
N ARG A 439 -2.37 15.24 6.44
CA ARG A 439 -3.81 15.35 6.18
C ARG A 439 -4.64 15.39 7.46
N ALA A 440 -4.31 14.53 8.44
CA ALA A 440 -4.98 14.52 9.74
C ALA A 440 -4.72 15.82 10.51
N CYS A 441 -3.49 16.34 10.49
CA CYS A 441 -3.14 17.65 11.05
C CYS A 441 -3.91 18.79 10.36
N THR A 442 -3.98 18.82 9.03
CA THR A 442 -4.70 19.84 8.27
C THR A 442 -6.19 19.89 8.63
N ILE A 443 -6.84 18.72 8.74
CA ILE A 443 -8.24 18.65 9.18
C ILE A 443 -8.37 19.17 10.62
N ALA A 444 -7.56 18.64 11.56
CA ALA A 444 -7.69 18.96 12.97
C ALA A 444 -7.36 20.42 13.31
N ILE A 445 -6.35 21.00 12.65
CA ILE A 445 -5.96 22.41 12.84
C ILE A 445 -7.01 23.34 12.23
N ARG A 446 -7.46 23.10 10.99
CA ARG A 446 -8.53 23.91 10.37
C ARG A 446 -9.84 23.83 11.17
N TYR A 447 -10.21 22.63 11.64
CA TYR A 447 -11.35 22.48 12.54
C TYR A 447 -11.16 23.24 13.85
N SER A 448 -9.96 23.25 14.42
CA SER A 448 -9.66 23.94 15.68
C SER A 448 -9.73 25.46 15.57
N ALA A 449 -9.43 26.03 14.40
CA ALA A 449 -9.60 27.46 14.12
C ALA A 449 -11.06 27.86 13.87
N VAL A 450 -11.93 26.93 13.42
CA VAL A 450 -13.35 27.20 13.18
C VAL A 450 -14.19 26.92 14.44
N ARG A 451 -13.86 25.89 15.22
CA ARG A 451 -14.62 25.51 16.40
C ARG A 451 -14.32 26.46 17.55
N HIS A 452 -15.36 27.09 18.07
CA HIS A 452 -15.33 27.82 19.34
C HIS A 452 -15.95 26.94 20.43
N GLN A 453 -15.40 26.97 21.65
CA GLN A 453 -15.94 26.20 22.79
C GLN A 453 -15.35 26.65 24.15
N SER A 454 -16.21 26.66 25.18
CA SER A 454 -15.85 26.96 26.59
C SER A 454 -15.36 28.39 26.78
N GLU A 455 -14.81 28.74 27.95
CA GLU A 455 -14.36 30.11 28.27
C GLU A 455 -12.89 30.10 28.73
N LEU A 456 -12.05 30.96 28.13
CA LEU A 456 -10.69 31.26 28.63
C LEU A 456 -10.70 32.30 29.76
N LYS A 457 -11.58 33.29 29.66
CA LYS A 457 -11.85 34.29 30.71
C LYS A 457 -13.36 34.40 30.93
N PRO A 458 -13.84 34.40 32.18
CA PRO A 458 -15.27 34.50 32.46
C PRO A 458 -15.92 35.73 31.81
N GLY A 459 -16.95 35.52 31.01
CA GLY A 459 -17.72 36.59 30.36
C GLY A 459 -17.11 37.18 29.07
N GLU A 460 -15.98 36.65 28.59
CA GLU A 460 -15.57 36.85 27.18
C GLU A 460 -16.30 35.83 26.28
N PRO A 461 -16.47 36.09 24.96
CA PRO A 461 -17.03 35.11 24.03
C PRO A 461 -16.22 33.80 24.01
N GLU A 462 -16.87 32.68 23.66
CA GLU A 462 -16.17 31.40 23.51
C GLU A 462 -15.01 31.54 22.50
N PRO A 463 -13.75 31.24 22.87
CA PRO A 463 -12.59 31.41 22.00
C PRO A 463 -12.47 30.24 21.02
N GLN A 464 -11.60 30.37 20.02
CA GLN A 464 -11.26 29.25 19.15
C GLN A 464 -10.62 28.14 19.99
N ILE A 465 -10.94 26.86 19.73
CA ILE A 465 -10.32 25.78 20.51
C ILE A 465 -8.80 25.69 20.26
N LEU A 466 -8.32 26.29 19.17
CA LEU A 466 -6.89 26.45 18.88
C LEU A 466 -6.16 27.43 19.84
N ASP A 467 -6.89 28.29 20.56
CA ASP A 467 -6.30 29.22 21.54
C ASP A 467 -5.87 28.51 22.84
N TYR A 468 -6.43 27.33 23.12
CA TYR A 468 -6.01 26.54 24.29
C TYR A 468 -4.63 25.90 24.06
N GLN A 469 -3.68 26.20 24.95
CA GLN A 469 -2.33 25.61 24.94
C GLN A 469 -2.34 24.07 24.87
N THR A 470 -3.36 23.40 25.43
CA THR A 470 -3.52 21.95 25.37
C THR A 470 -3.88 21.44 23.97
N GLN A 471 -4.60 22.22 23.15
CA GLN A 471 -4.88 21.90 21.76
C GLN A 471 -3.64 22.12 20.88
N GLN A 472 -2.92 23.22 21.11
CA GLN A 472 -1.64 23.53 20.46
C GLN A 472 -0.58 22.45 20.76
N TYR A 473 -0.47 22.01 22.02
CA TYR A 473 0.43 20.94 22.44
C TYR A 473 0.13 19.59 21.78
N LYS A 474 -1.15 19.30 21.47
CA LYS A 474 -1.53 18.11 20.69
C LYS A 474 -1.12 18.23 19.23
N LEU A 475 -1.44 19.37 18.59
CA LEU A 475 -1.41 19.48 17.12
C LEU A 475 -0.09 19.99 16.55
N PHE A 476 0.57 20.98 17.16
CA PHE A 476 1.75 21.61 16.57
C PHE A 476 3.00 20.69 16.56
N PRO A 477 3.26 19.85 17.58
CA PRO A 477 4.31 18.83 17.48
C PRO A 477 4.06 17.79 16.37
N LEU A 478 2.79 17.49 16.07
CA LEU A 478 2.41 16.58 14.98
C LEU A 478 2.58 17.24 13.61
N LEU A 479 2.27 18.53 13.47
CA LEU A 479 2.58 19.32 12.28
C LEU A 479 4.08 19.36 12.00
N ALA A 480 4.89 19.65 13.02
CA ALA A 480 6.35 19.62 12.93
C ALA A 480 6.89 18.22 12.57
N THR A 481 6.28 17.16 13.12
CA THR A 481 6.59 15.76 12.77
C THR A 481 6.27 15.45 11.31
N ALA A 482 5.16 15.95 10.78
CA ALA A 482 4.77 15.73 9.38
C ALA A 482 5.81 16.32 8.41
N TYR A 483 6.27 17.56 8.62
CA TYR A 483 7.37 18.16 7.86
C TYR A 483 8.68 17.39 8.00
N ALA A 484 9.04 16.98 9.23
CA ALA A 484 10.23 16.16 9.46
C ALA A 484 10.19 14.86 8.65
N PHE A 485 9.04 14.20 8.57
CA PHE A 485 8.87 12.96 7.81
C PHE A 485 8.85 13.19 6.29
N HIS A 486 8.34 14.33 5.79
CA HIS A 486 8.42 14.67 4.36
C HIS A 486 9.87 14.76 3.89
N PHE A 487 10.72 15.51 4.61
CA PHE A 487 12.13 15.68 4.24
C PHE A 487 12.91 14.36 4.33
N VAL A 488 12.62 13.52 5.32
CA VAL A 488 13.24 12.20 5.48
C VAL A 488 12.74 11.22 4.42
N GLY A 489 11.47 11.31 4.02
CA GLY A 489 10.87 10.55 2.92
C GLY A 489 11.51 10.86 1.56
N ALA A 490 11.75 12.14 1.26
CA ALA A 490 12.51 12.55 0.09
C ALA A 490 13.94 12.01 0.12
N TYR A 491 14.67 12.24 1.22
CA TYR A 491 16.05 11.76 1.39
C TYR A 491 16.19 10.24 1.17
N ILE A 492 15.28 9.44 1.73
CA ILE A 492 15.37 7.97 1.62
C ILE A 492 14.93 7.44 0.25
N LYS A 493 14.04 8.15 -0.47
CA LYS A 493 13.73 7.91 -1.89
C LYS A 493 14.98 8.12 -2.76
N ASP A 494 15.65 9.26 -2.62
CA ASP A 494 16.82 9.60 -3.42
C ASP A 494 18.01 8.68 -3.12
N THR A 495 18.21 8.37 -1.84
CA THR A 495 19.24 7.41 -1.39
C THR A 495 19.00 6.00 -1.96
N TYR A 496 17.73 5.55 -2.03
CA TYR A 496 17.38 4.29 -2.69
C TYR A 496 17.70 4.32 -4.19
N HIS A 497 17.38 5.41 -4.90
CA HIS A 497 17.63 5.52 -6.34
C HIS A 497 19.14 5.50 -6.66
N ARG A 498 19.96 6.26 -5.90
CA ARG A 498 21.42 6.23 -6.06
C ARG A 498 21.99 4.83 -5.85
N ILE A 499 21.72 4.22 -4.69
CA ILE A 499 22.26 2.89 -4.35
C ILE A 499 21.73 1.81 -5.32
N SER A 500 20.53 1.96 -5.87
CA SER A 500 20.04 1.06 -6.94
C SER A 500 20.83 1.19 -8.25
N GLY A 501 21.33 2.38 -8.55
CA GLY A 501 22.30 2.62 -9.63
C GLY A 501 23.64 1.95 -9.32
N ASP A 502 24.18 2.15 -8.12
CA ASP A 502 25.45 1.57 -7.65
C ASP A 502 25.42 0.02 -7.68
N ILE A 503 24.29 -0.60 -7.30
CA ILE A 503 24.07 -2.06 -7.42
C ILE A 503 24.12 -2.54 -8.88
N SER A 504 23.70 -1.71 -9.85
CA SER A 504 23.72 -2.06 -11.27
C SER A 504 25.13 -2.05 -11.88
N THR A 505 26.07 -1.30 -11.28
CA THR A 505 27.50 -1.28 -11.64
C THR A 505 28.34 -2.27 -10.81
N GLY A 506 27.72 -2.92 -9.81
CA GLY A 506 28.32 -3.99 -9.00
C GLY A 506 28.74 -3.59 -7.59
N ASP A 507 28.53 -2.33 -7.18
CA ASP A 507 28.82 -1.88 -5.81
C ASP A 507 27.67 -2.24 -4.85
N LEU A 508 28.02 -2.95 -3.79
CA LEU A 508 27.09 -3.42 -2.74
C LEU A 508 27.46 -2.87 -1.34
N THR A 509 28.37 -1.89 -1.26
CA THR A 509 28.97 -1.41 0.00
C THR A 509 27.95 -0.78 0.94
N GLU A 510 27.09 0.12 0.44
CA GLU A 510 26.09 0.85 1.24
C GLU A 510 24.75 0.11 1.44
N LEU A 511 24.50 -0.96 0.67
CA LEU A 511 23.27 -1.77 0.76
C LEU A 511 22.93 -2.26 2.19
N PRO A 512 23.89 -2.65 3.07
CA PRO A 512 23.59 -3.00 4.46
C PRO A 512 23.04 -1.83 5.28
N GLU A 513 23.54 -0.60 5.05
CA GLU A 513 23.07 0.59 5.75
C GLU A 513 21.71 1.04 5.22
N LEU A 514 21.52 1.06 3.90
CA LEU A 514 20.21 1.36 3.29
C LEU A 514 19.11 0.42 3.83
N HIS A 515 19.40 -0.88 3.94
CA HIS A 515 18.42 -1.84 4.45
C HIS A 515 18.14 -1.66 5.95
N ALA A 516 19.14 -1.32 6.76
CA ALA A 516 18.94 -1.01 8.18
C ALA A 516 18.15 0.30 8.36
N LEU A 517 18.49 1.34 7.60
CA LEU A 517 17.89 2.66 7.72
C LEU A 517 16.44 2.66 7.21
N THR A 518 16.15 2.03 6.06
CA THR A 518 14.76 1.88 5.57
C THR A 518 13.88 1.09 6.51
N ALA A 519 14.39 0.01 7.14
CA ALA A 519 13.64 -0.75 8.14
C ALA A 519 13.31 0.11 9.37
N GLY A 520 14.31 0.76 9.96
CA GLY A 520 14.14 1.58 11.17
C GLY A 520 13.28 2.82 10.93
N LEU A 521 13.49 3.55 9.83
CA LEU A 521 12.67 4.72 9.47
C LEU A 521 11.22 4.33 9.20
N LYS A 522 10.98 3.27 8.41
CA LYS A 522 9.62 2.75 8.16
C LYS A 522 8.89 2.47 9.48
N ALA A 523 9.56 1.82 10.44
CA ALA A 523 8.96 1.51 11.72
C ALA A 523 8.72 2.77 12.58
N PHE A 524 9.71 3.67 12.66
CA PHE A 524 9.62 4.89 13.45
C PHE A 524 8.51 5.82 12.93
N THR A 525 8.47 6.08 11.62
CA THR A 525 7.51 7.04 11.05
C THR A 525 6.10 6.47 11.06
N SER A 526 5.91 5.18 10.77
CA SER A 526 4.57 4.57 10.80
C SER A 526 3.98 4.52 12.22
N TRP A 527 4.72 4.11 13.24
CA TRP A 527 4.22 4.18 14.63
C TRP A 527 3.87 5.61 15.05
N THR A 528 4.75 6.57 14.77
CA THR A 528 4.54 7.97 15.18
C THR A 528 3.36 8.61 14.45
N ALA A 529 3.26 8.41 13.12
CA ALA A 529 2.12 8.91 12.34
C ALA A 529 0.81 8.23 12.73
N ASN A 530 0.82 6.91 13.02
CA ASN A 530 -0.37 6.19 13.48
C ASN A 530 -0.94 6.79 14.76
N ALA A 531 -0.10 7.01 15.77
CA ALA A 531 -0.52 7.67 17.01
C ALA A 531 -0.97 9.13 16.77
N GLY A 532 -0.25 9.88 15.94
CA GLY A 532 -0.58 11.27 15.61
C GLY A 532 -1.92 11.45 14.90
N ILE A 533 -2.28 10.56 13.97
CA ILE A 533 -3.56 10.61 13.26
C ILE A 533 -4.74 10.44 14.24
N GLU A 534 -4.62 9.54 15.22
CA GLU A 534 -5.67 9.32 16.23
C GLU A 534 -5.74 10.45 17.27
N GLU A 535 -4.61 11.06 17.64
CA GLU A 535 -4.61 12.32 18.43
C GLU A 535 -5.31 13.46 17.67
N CYS A 536 -5.06 13.63 16.37
CA CYS A 536 -5.79 14.58 15.53
C CYS A 536 -7.30 14.28 15.48
N ARG A 537 -7.69 13.00 15.46
CA ARG A 537 -9.10 12.59 15.55
C ARG A 537 -9.73 13.02 16.87
N MET A 538 -9.05 12.76 17.99
CA MET A 538 -9.52 13.12 19.33
C MET A 538 -9.54 14.65 19.56
N ALA A 539 -8.62 15.39 18.94
CA ALA A 539 -8.59 16.85 18.97
C ALA A 539 -9.82 17.50 18.32
N CYS A 540 -10.52 16.80 17.41
CA CYS A 540 -11.79 17.23 16.83
C CYS A 540 -13.03 16.91 17.70
N GLY A 541 -12.84 16.36 18.90
CA GLY A 541 -13.91 16.01 19.83
C GLY A 541 -14.90 15.00 19.23
N GLY A 542 -16.18 15.13 19.58
CA GLY A 542 -17.24 14.24 19.09
C GLY A 542 -17.39 14.22 17.56
N HIS A 543 -17.17 15.36 16.89
CA HIS A 543 -17.27 15.44 15.42
C HIS A 543 -16.15 14.65 14.73
N GLY A 544 -14.96 14.54 15.35
CA GLY A 544 -13.87 13.68 14.88
C GLY A 544 -14.18 12.19 14.89
N TYR A 545 -15.20 11.74 15.62
CA TYR A 545 -15.66 10.35 15.55
C TYR A 545 -16.52 10.06 14.32
N SER A 546 -17.16 11.08 13.73
CA SER A 546 -17.93 10.92 12.49
C SER A 546 -17.01 10.71 11.29
N ARG A 547 -17.44 9.86 10.37
CA ARG A 547 -16.78 9.63 9.07
C ARG A 547 -16.73 10.91 8.22
N CYS A 548 -17.67 11.84 8.43
CA CYS A 548 -17.65 13.18 7.80
C CYS A 548 -16.42 14.03 8.18
N SER A 549 -15.67 13.68 9.23
CA SER A 549 -14.38 14.31 9.53
C SER A 549 -13.24 13.82 8.64
N GLY A 550 -13.39 12.68 7.93
CA GLY A 550 -12.36 12.04 7.11
C GLY A 550 -11.20 11.41 7.88
N ILE A 551 -10.96 11.78 9.15
CA ILE A 551 -9.84 11.24 9.95
C ILE A 551 -9.97 9.73 10.22
N PRO A 552 -11.16 9.16 10.53
CA PRO A 552 -11.30 7.72 10.67
C PRO A 552 -10.83 6.93 9.44
N ASP A 553 -11.12 7.42 8.22
CA ASP A 553 -10.66 6.80 6.97
C ASP A 553 -9.15 6.90 6.76
N ILE A 554 -8.55 8.05 7.09
CA ILE A 554 -7.10 8.21 7.11
C ILE A 554 -6.48 7.20 8.08
N TYR A 555 -7.03 7.04 9.28
CA TYR A 555 -6.50 6.13 10.29
C TYR A 555 -6.58 4.66 9.86
N VAL A 556 -7.76 4.16 9.48
CA VAL A 556 -7.92 2.73 9.13
C VAL A 556 -7.22 2.34 7.84
N THR A 557 -6.94 3.30 6.95
CA THR A 557 -6.13 3.08 5.75
C THR A 557 -4.64 3.22 6.02
N PHE A 558 -4.21 4.05 6.98
CA PHE A 558 -2.80 4.20 7.29
C PHE A 558 -2.27 3.11 8.25
N THR A 559 -3.06 2.69 9.23
CA THR A 559 -2.61 1.80 10.31
C THR A 559 -1.95 0.48 9.87
N PRO A 560 -2.34 -0.19 8.75
CA PRO A 560 -1.67 -1.41 8.31
C PRO A 560 -0.20 -1.21 7.92
N SER A 561 0.25 0.03 7.68
CA SER A 561 1.66 0.36 7.44
C SER A 561 2.58 0.00 8.61
N CYS A 562 2.05 -0.12 9.83
CA CYS A 562 2.81 -0.63 10.99
C CYS A 562 3.11 -2.14 10.90
N THR A 563 2.45 -2.86 9.98
CA THR A 563 2.48 -4.33 9.88
C THR A 563 3.05 -4.82 8.54
N TYR A 564 2.62 -4.24 7.41
CA TYR A 564 3.13 -4.65 6.09
C TYR A 564 4.57 -4.16 5.84
N GLU A 565 5.27 -4.78 4.87
CA GLU A 565 6.71 -4.62 4.63
C GLU A 565 7.63 -4.91 5.84
N GLY A 566 7.10 -5.65 6.81
CA GLY A 566 7.78 -6.07 8.03
C GLY A 566 7.19 -5.39 9.25
N GLU A 567 6.77 -6.19 10.24
CA GLU A 567 6.26 -5.69 11.52
C GLU A 567 7.31 -4.79 12.20
N ASN A 568 6.85 -3.67 12.75
CA ASN A 568 7.73 -2.57 13.19
C ASN A 568 8.75 -2.97 14.26
N THR A 569 8.40 -3.80 15.24
CA THR A 569 9.32 -4.32 16.26
C THR A 569 10.44 -5.15 15.63
N VAL A 570 10.10 -6.03 14.67
CA VAL A 570 11.08 -6.83 13.94
C VAL A 570 11.98 -5.96 13.04
N MET A 571 11.43 -4.89 12.45
CA MET A 571 12.22 -3.91 11.68
C MET A 571 13.17 -3.10 12.57
N MET A 572 12.75 -2.71 13.77
CA MET A 572 13.64 -2.13 14.78
C MET A 572 14.74 -3.13 15.19
N LEU A 573 14.40 -4.39 15.46
CA LEU A 573 15.41 -5.42 15.76
C LEU A 573 16.35 -5.69 14.57
N GLN A 574 15.92 -5.51 13.33
CA GLN A 574 16.79 -5.60 12.16
C GLN A 574 17.78 -4.43 12.12
N THR A 575 17.31 -3.21 12.41
CA THR A 575 18.16 -2.02 12.59
C THR A 575 19.16 -2.23 13.72
N ALA A 576 18.71 -2.79 14.85
CA ALA A 576 19.56 -3.12 15.99
C ALA A 576 20.70 -4.07 15.63
N ARG A 577 20.48 -5.07 14.75
CA ARG A 577 21.55 -5.99 14.30
C ARG A 577 22.65 -5.26 13.54
N PHE A 578 22.28 -4.27 12.72
CA PHE A 578 23.24 -3.40 12.05
C PHE A 578 23.99 -2.53 13.08
N LEU A 579 23.30 -1.88 14.00
CA LEU A 579 23.90 -1.04 15.04
C LEU A 579 24.87 -1.83 15.95
N MET A 580 24.51 -3.06 16.36
CA MET A 580 25.39 -3.93 17.14
C MET A 580 26.63 -4.34 16.34
N LYS A 581 26.47 -4.67 15.04
CA LYS A 581 27.62 -4.96 14.16
C LYS A 581 28.55 -3.75 14.04
N SER A 582 28.02 -2.56 13.76
CA SER A 582 28.80 -1.32 13.65
C SER A 582 29.50 -0.98 14.97
N TYR A 583 28.82 -1.16 16.11
CA TYR A 583 29.43 -1.00 17.44
C TYR A 583 30.61 -1.99 17.63
N THR A 584 30.42 -3.27 17.30
CA THR A 584 31.51 -4.27 17.38
C THR A 584 32.71 -3.86 16.53
N GLN A 585 32.48 -3.41 15.29
CA GLN A 585 33.54 -2.92 14.39
C GLN A 585 34.31 -1.74 15.00
N VAL A 586 33.62 -0.74 15.55
CA VAL A 586 34.30 0.38 16.22
C VAL A 586 35.08 -0.08 17.45
N THR A 587 34.53 -0.99 18.25
CA THR A 587 35.26 -1.52 19.43
C THR A 587 36.45 -2.41 19.07
N SER A 588 36.51 -2.97 17.85
CA SER A 588 37.69 -3.67 17.33
C SER A 588 38.68 -2.75 16.60
N GLY A 589 38.48 -1.43 16.66
CA GLY A 589 39.40 -0.43 16.09
C GLY A 589 39.12 -0.04 14.63
N GLN A 590 38.06 -0.59 14.01
CA GLN A 590 37.65 -0.17 12.67
C GLN A 590 36.92 1.19 12.72
N GLN A 591 36.86 1.90 11.59
CA GLN A 591 36.00 3.08 11.43
C GLN A 591 34.72 2.69 10.69
N VAL A 592 33.60 3.27 11.08
CA VAL A 592 32.31 3.15 10.35
C VAL A 592 31.91 4.48 9.72
N THR A 593 31.29 4.45 8.55
CA THR A 593 30.88 5.62 7.77
C THR A 593 29.37 5.89 7.92
N GLY A 594 28.79 6.73 7.06
CA GLY A 594 27.35 6.93 6.97
C GLY A 594 26.71 7.59 8.19
N MET A 595 25.43 7.30 8.42
CA MET A 595 24.65 7.78 9.55
C MET A 595 25.06 7.16 10.88
N VAL A 596 25.81 6.05 10.89
CA VAL A 596 26.37 5.43 12.11
C VAL A 596 27.77 5.93 12.48
N SER A 597 28.37 6.83 11.70
CA SER A 597 29.70 7.41 11.93
C SER A 597 29.89 8.06 13.32
N TYR A 598 28.82 8.45 14.01
CA TYR A 598 28.88 8.94 15.39
C TYR A 598 29.40 7.90 16.39
N LEU A 599 29.32 6.59 16.08
CA LEU A 599 29.84 5.54 16.94
C LEU A 599 31.37 5.63 17.09
N ASN A 600 32.09 6.18 16.10
CA ASN A 600 33.54 6.38 16.16
C ASN A 600 33.97 7.30 17.32
N ASP A 601 33.09 8.19 17.81
CA ASP A 601 33.41 9.06 18.95
C ASP A 601 33.44 8.28 20.29
N LEU A 602 32.85 7.08 20.37
CA LEU A 602 32.87 6.23 21.57
C LEU A 602 34.27 5.67 21.88
N SER A 603 35.10 5.39 20.86
CA SER A 603 36.46 4.88 21.08
C SER A 603 37.39 5.99 21.58
N ARG A 604 37.25 7.21 21.06
CA ARG A 604 37.97 8.42 21.50
C ARG A 604 37.80 8.71 22.99
N GLN A 605 36.60 8.47 23.53
CA GLN A 605 36.29 8.66 24.96
C GLN A 605 36.99 7.64 25.88
N ARG A 606 37.47 6.49 25.37
CA ARG A 606 38.16 5.47 26.18
C ARG A 606 39.67 5.70 26.32
N ILE A 607 40.26 6.56 25.49
CA ILE A 607 41.73 6.73 25.40
C ILE A 607 42.24 7.86 26.30
N GLN A 608 41.38 8.74 26.83
CA GLN A 608 41.80 9.79 27.78
C GLN A 608 41.78 9.30 29.25
N PRO A 609 42.93 9.28 29.96
CA PRO A 609 42.96 9.02 31.39
C PRO A 609 42.64 10.29 32.19
N GLN A 610 41.68 10.17 33.12
CA GLN A 610 41.43 11.03 34.29
C GLN A 610 41.10 12.54 34.10
N HIS A 611 39.96 12.91 34.70
CA HIS A 611 39.67 14.17 35.40
C HIS A 611 40.38 15.47 34.98
N VAL A 612 39.93 16.07 33.88
CA VAL A 612 39.77 17.53 33.80
C VAL A 612 38.37 17.80 33.27
N ALA A 613 37.59 18.61 33.99
CA ALA A 613 36.20 19.02 33.72
C ALA A 613 35.57 18.39 32.46
N ALA A 614 34.80 17.30 32.65
CA ALA A 614 34.09 16.63 31.56
C ALA A 614 33.43 17.69 30.67
N ARG A 615 33.81 17.74 29.38
CA ARG A 615 33.33 18.77 28.44
C ARG A 615 31.80 18.72 28.39
N THR A 616 31.16 19.55 29.20
CA THR A 616 29.71 19.71 29.20
C THR A 616 29.35 20.19 27.80
N VAL A 617 28.70 19.33 27.01
CA VAL A 617 28.14 19.73 25.73
C VAL A 617 27.07 20.76 26.08
N THR A 618 27.39 22.05 25.97
CA THR A 618 26.47 23.13 26.30
C THR A 618 25.44 23.23 25.18
N VAL A 619 24.44 22.35 25.22
CA VAL A 619 23.36 22.30 24.24
C VAL A 619 22.59 23.62 24.29
N ARG A 620 22.70 24.41 23.22
CA ARG A 620 21.91 25.62 23.03
C ARG A 620 20.54 25.20 22.50
N ILE A 621 19.51 25.32 23.33
CA ILE A 621 18.15 24.87 23.01
C ILE A 621 17.48 25.63 21.85
N ASN A 622 18.01 26.78 21.45
CA ASN A 622 17.52 27.59 20.32
C ASN A 622 18.33 27.38 19.02
N ASP A 623 19.25 26.41 18.98
CA ASP A 623 20.11 26.12 17.82
C ASP A 623 19.90 24.68 17.35
N PRO A 624 19.30 24.44 16.17
CA PRO A 624 19.08 23.10 15.63
C PRO A 624 20.36 22.25 15.56
N SER A 625 21.52 22.85 15.31
CA SER A 625 22.81 22.14 15.23
C SER A 625 23.24 21.61 16.61
N SER A 626 23.07 22.42 17.66
CA SER A 626 23.28 22.00 19.05
C SER A 626 22.32 20.86 19.46
N LEU A 627 21.08 20.88 18.98
CA LEU A 627 20.11 19.80 19.22
C LEU A 627 20.52 18.50 18.50
N VAL A 628 21.04 18.56 17.26
CA VAL A 628 21.57 17.38 16.55
C VAL A 628 22.66 16.67 17.37
N GLU A 629 23.61 17.39 17.95
CA GLU A 629 24.66 16.77 18.79
C GLU A 629 24.11 16.17 20.09
N ALA A 630 23.04 16.72 20.67
CA ALA A 630 22.35 16.11 21.80
C ALA A 630 21.70 14.77 21.40
N TYR A 631 21.00 14.72 20.26
CA TYR A 631 20.38 13.51 19.73
C TYR A 631 21.40 12.45 19.32
N LYS A 632 22.49 12.85 18.66
CA LYS A 632 23.66 12.01 18.36
C LYS A 632 24.22 11.36 19.64
N SER A 633 24.37 12.14 20.71
CA SER A 633 24.88 11.66 22.00
C SER A 633 23.93 10.67 22.67
N ARG A 634 22.61 10.90 22.61
CA ARG A 634 21.58 9.93 23.04
C ARG A 634 21.66 8.63 22.27
N ALA A 635 21.71 8.68 20.93
CA ALA A 635 21.81 7.49 20.08
C ALA A 635 23.08 6.70 20.38
N ALA A 636 24.25 7.37 20.47
CA ALA A 636 25.52 6.75 20.83
C ALA A 636 25.46 6.00 22.18
N ARG A 637 24.86 6.62 23.20
CA ARG A 637 24.83 6.04 24.55
C ARG A 637 23.84 4.90 24.70
N LEU A 638 22.68 4.96 24.04
CA LEU A 638 21.71 3.86 24.04
C LEU A 638 22.22 2.65 23.24
N VAL A 639 22.90 2.87 22.10
CA VAL A 639 23.61 1.79 21.38
C VAL A 639 24.70 1.16 22.26
N GLU A 640 25.52 1.96 22.95
CA GLU A 640 26.54 1.43 23.86
C GLU A 640 25.91 0.65 25.03
N SER A 641 24.79 1.13 25.59
CA SER A 641 24.09 0.46 26.70
C SER A 641 23.51 -0.89 26.26
N ALA A 642 22.82 -0.94 25.12
CA ALA A 642 22.27 -2.18 24.57
C ALA A 642 23.40 -3.19 24.27
N ALA A 643 24.52 -2.75 23.70
CA ALA A 643 25.68 -3.60 23.43
C ALA A 643 26.33 -4.15 24.72
N LYS A 644 26.42 -3.34 25.78
CA LYS A 644 26.93 -3.78 27.09
C LYS A 644 25.99 -4.80 27.75
N ASN A 645 24.68 -4.57 27.71
CA ASN A 645 23.69 -5.50 28.25
C ASN A 645 23.71 -6.83 27.48
N LEU A 646 23.80 -6.79 26.14
CA LEU A 646 23.93 -7.99 25.30
C LEU A 646 25.21 -8.77 25.65
N GLN A 647 26.35 -8.08 25.83
CA GLN A 647 27.60 -8.72 26.24
C GLN A 647 27.53 -9.30 27.67
N ALA A 648 26.82 -8.66 28.59
CA ALA A 648 26.61 -9.20 29.93
C ALA A 648 25.85 -10.53 29.91
N GLU A 649 24.74 -10.61 29.15
CA GLU A 649 23.98 -11.85 28.99
C GLU A 649 24.80 -12.97 28.31
N LEU A 650 25.67 -12.63 27.35
CA LEU A 650 26.63 -13.59 26.76
C LEU A 650 27.68 -14.06 27.78
N ASN A 651 28.19 -13.17 28.63
CA ASN A 651 29.14 -13.51 29.69
C ASN A 651 28.52 -14.44 30.75
N HIS A 652 27.20 -14.40 30.94
CA HIS A 652 26.43 -15.36 31.74
C HIS A 652 26.23 -16.73 31.06
N ARG A 653 27.04 -17.08 30.05
CA ARG A 653 27.05 -18.35 29.30
C ARG A 653 25.72 -18.69 28.60
N ARG A 654 24.92 -17.69 28.24
CA ARG A 654 23.70 -17.90 27.44
C ARG A 654 24.03 -18.12 25.95
N SER A 655 23.08 -18.70 25.22
CA SER A 655 23.11 -18.70 23.76
C SER A 655 23.04 -17.27 23.21
N LYS A 656 23.45 -17.06 21.95
CA LYS A 656 23.36 -15.74 21.31
C LYS A 656 21.90 -15.32 21.12
N GLU A 657 21.05 -16.30 20.88
CA GLU A 657 19.62 -16.22 20.65
C GLU A 657 18.89 -15.78 21.94
N ASP A 658 19.22 -16.40 23.08
CA ASP A 658 18.68 -16.03 24.39
C ASP A 658 19.15 -14.65 24.84
N ALA A 659 20.44 -14.35 24.67
CA ALA A 659 21.01 -13.04 25.00
C ALA A 659 20.39 -11.92 24.16
N TRP A 660 20.19 -12.16 22.86
CA TRP A 660 19.47 -11.25 21.97
C TRP A 660 18.02 -11.04 22.40
N ASN A 661 17.31 -12.11 22.73
CA ASN A 661 15.91 -12.03 23.17
C ASN A 661 15.78 -11.25 24.49
N ARG A 662 16.65 -11.51 25.48
CA ARG A 662 16.66 -10.84 26.79
C ARG A 662 17.00 -9.35 26.73
N THR A 663 17.67 -8.91 25.67
CA THR A 663 18.05 -7.50 25.45
C THR A 663 17.27 -6.83 24.32
N SER A 664 16.27 -7.52 23.76
CA SER A 664 15.47 -7.05 22.63
C SER A 664 14.83 -5.68 22.86
N VAL A 665 14.37 -5.38 24.08
CA VAL A 665 13.79 -4.08 24.45
C VAL A 665 14.83 -2.95 24.37
N ASP A 666 16.04 -3.17 24.88
CA ASP A 666 17.13 -2.18 24.79
C ASP A 666 17.61 -2.00 23.34
N LEU A 667 17.63 -3.08 22.57
CA LEU A 667 17.97 -3.10 21.14
C LEU A 667 16.96 -2.31 20.30
N VAL A 668 15.66 -2.40 20.61
CA VAL A 668 14.62 -1.57 19.99
C VAL A 668 14.81 -0.10 20.39
N ARG A 669 14.98 0.23 21.67
CA ARG A 669 15.22 1.62 22.13
C ARG A 669 16.47 2.25 21.51
N ALA A 670 17.54 1.48 21.32
CA ALA A 670 18.74 1.94 20.63
C ALA A 670 18.48 2.26 19.15
N SER A 671 17.60 1.49 18.49
CA SER A 671 17.20 1.69 17.10
C SER A 671 16.29 2.91 16.94
N GLU A 672 15.30 3.07 17.82
CA GLU A 672 14.45 4.25 17.89
C GLU A 672 15.27 5.53 18.10
N ALA A 673 16.24 5.51 19.02
CA ALA A 673 17.12 6.64 19.27
C ALA A 673 18.00 6.99 18.06
N HIS A 674 18.51 5.98 17.35
CA HIS A 674 19.23 6.17 16.08
C HIS A 674 18.33 6.81 15.00
N CYS A 675 17.14 6.27 14.75
CA CYS A 675 16.21 6.81 13.76
C CYS A 675 15.77 8.24 14.10
N HIS A 676 15.46 8.53 15.37
CA HIS A 676 15.10 9.87 15.82
C HIS A 676 16.26 10.86 15.61
N TYR A 677 17.51 10.47 15.88
CA TYR A 677 18.69 11.27 15.54
C TYR A 677 18.80 11.56 14.03
N VAL A 678 18.61 10.54 13.18
CA VAL A 678 18.67 10.72 11.72
C VAL A 678 17.61 11.71 11.24
N ILE A 679 16.38 11.64 11.77
CA ILE A 679 15.30 12.57 11.40
C ILE A 679 15.64 14.02 11.81
N VAL A 680 16.10 14.26 13.05
CA VAL A 680 16.51 15.60 13.50
C VAL A 680 17.67 16.13 12.66
N LYS A 681 18.67 15.29 12.34
CA LYS A 681 19.81 15.67 11.50
C LYS A 681 19.38 16.05 10.08
N LEU A 682 18.49 15.28 9.45
CA LEU A 682 18.04 15.53 8.08
C LEU A 682 17.13 16.77 7.99
N PHE A 683 16.25 16.99 8.97
CA PHE A 683 15.45 18.22 9.04
C PHE A 683 16.38 19.43 9.22
N THR A 684 17.32 19.41 10.16
CA THR A 684 18.30 20.49 10.34
C THR A 684 19.12 20.75 9.08
N ALA A 685 19.57 19.71 8.38
CA ALA A 685 20.30 19.86 7.12
C ALA A 685 19.47 20.56 6.04
N LYS A 686 18.18 20.20 5.92
CA LYS A 686 17.29 20.78 4.91
C LYS A 686 17.10 22.30 5.06
N LEU A 687 17.19 22.84 6.29
CA LEU A 687 17.09 24.30 6.53
C LEU A 687 18.15 25.12 5.76
N ALA A 688 19.32 24.54 5.47
CA ALA A 688 20.37 25.20 4.69
C ALA A 688 20.06 25.28 3.18
N GLU A 689 19.15 24.43 2.68
CA GLU A 689 18.72 24.40 1.28
C GLU A 689 17.53 25.34 1.01
N VAL A 690 16.91 25.89 2.05
CA VAL A 690 15.76 26.80 1.92
C VAL A 690 16.26 28.22 1.65
N GLY A 691 16.06 28.67 0.40
CA GLY A 691 16.45 30.01 -0.05
C GLY A 691 15.58 31.13 0.52
N ASP A 692 14.26 30.94 0.57
CA ASP A 692 13.35 31.96 1.12
C ASP A 692 13.50 32.12 2.64
N ALA A 693 13.61 33.36 3.09
CA ALA A 693 13.91 33.68 4.48
C ALA A 693 12.71 33.46 5.43
N ALA A 694 11.47 33.67 4.97
CA ALA A 694 10.27 33.51 5.77
C ALA A 694 9.92 32.02 5.96
N VAL A 695 9.92 31.26 4.86
CA VAL A 695 9.77 29.79 4.87
C VAL A 695 10.87 29.15 5.72
N ARG A 696 12.13 29.60 5.60
CA ARG A 696 13.22 29.09 6.45
C ARG A 696 13.02 29.41 7.93
N ALA A 697 12.49 30.58 8.29
CA ALA A 697 12.21 30.93 9.68
C ALA A 697 11.15 29.97 10.27
N VAL A 698 10.01 29.81 9.60
CA VAL A 698 8.93 28.90 9.99
C VAL A 698 9.42 27.44 10.09
N LEU A 699 10.17 26.96 9.09
CA LEU A 699 10.72 25.60 9.13
C LEU A 699 11.76 25.42 10.24
N THR A 700 12.48 26.48 10.63
CA THR A 700 13.39 26.46 11.79
C THR A 700 12.61 26.32 13.10
N GLU A 701 11.50 27.04 13.26
CA GLU A 701 10.62 26.90 14.43
C GLU A 701 10.02 25.49 14.53
N LEU A 702 9.55 24.91 13.41
CA LEU A 702 9.07 23.53 13.37
C LEU A 702 10.19 22.52 13.66
N CYS A 703 11.41 22.74 13.17
CA CYS A 703 12.57 21.89 13.46
C CYS A 703 12.93 21.92 14.96
N LEU A 704 12.96 23.11 15.56
CA LEU A 704 13.14 23.30 17.00
C LEU A 704 12.01 22.62 17.79
N LEU A 705 10.74 22.82 17.41
CA LEU A 705 9.59 22.22 18.09
C LEU A 705 9.65 20.68 18.07
N TYR A 706 9.95 20.09 16.92
CA TYR A 706 10.10 18.63 16.78
C TYR A 706 11.20 18.09 17.71
N ALA A 707 12.39 18.69 17.68
CA ALA A 707 13.53 18.26 18.48
C ALA A 707 13.32 18.51 19.99
N LEU A 708 12.72 19.63 20.39
CA LEU A 708 12.44 19.95 21.80
C LEU A 708 11.31 19.08 22.37
N PHE A 709 10.26 18.80 21.58
CA PHE A 709 9.21 17.87 21.96
C PHE A 709 9.76 16.45 22.15
N GLY A 710 10.59 15.97 21.21
CA GLY A 710 11.25 14.68 21.32
C GLY A 710 12.21 14.58 22.52
N ILE A 711 12.91 15.66 22.88
CA ILE A 711 13.70 15.75 24.13
C ILE A 711 12.79 15.65 25.36
N SER A 712 11.69 16.42 25.39
CA SER A 712 10.72 16.41 26.50
C SER A 712 10.11 15.02 26.72
N ARG A 713 9.67 14.35 25.64
CA ARG A 713 9.11 12.99 25.68
C ARG A 713 10.12 11.91 26.10
N ASN A 714 11.42 12.14 25.92
CA ASN A 714 12.49 11.17 26.22
C ASN A 714 13.48 11.70 27.28
N ALA A 715 13.03 12.60 28.17
CA ALA A 715 13.92 13.35 29.07
C ALA A 715 14.83 12.47 29.95
N GLY A 716 14.38 11.27 30.33
CA GLY A 716 15.20 10.30 31.08
C GLY A 716 16.47 9.87 30.34
N ASP A 717 16.38 9.58 29.04
CA ASP A 717 17.54 9.20 28.21
C ASP A 717 18.54 10.37 28.13
N PHE A 718 18.02 11.57 27.93
CA PHE A 718 18.82 12.79 27.80
C PHE A 718 19.43 13.28 29.12
N LEU A 719 18.89 12.87 30.28
CA LEU A 719 19.51 13.09 31.60
C LEU A 719 20.56 12.03 31.94
N GLN A 720 20.45 10.81 31.40
CA GLN A 720 21.45 9.75 31.57
C GLN A 720 22.73 10.03 30.76
N VAL A 721 22.60 10.73 29.64
CA VAL A 721 23.72 11.36 28.94
C VAL A 721 24.04 12.69 29.61
N SER A 722 25.26 12.89 30.13
CA SER A 722 25.67 14.11 30.84
C SER A 722 25.70 15.41 30.00
N ALA A 723 25.07 15.42 28.82
CA ALA A 723 24.91 16.56 27.93
C ALA A 723 23.93 17.62 28.46
N PHE A 724 23.05 17.25 29.39
CA PHE A 724 22.15 18.20 30.06
C PHE A 724 22.34 18.13 31.57
N SER A 725 22.51 19.30 32.22
CA SER A 725 22.39 19.40 33.68
C SER A 725 20.93 19.19 34.12
N ARG A 726 20.59 19.29 35.40
CA ARG A 726 19.17 19.22 35.82
C ARG A 726 18.31 20.41 35.34
N SER A 727 18.92 21.46 34.77
CA SER A 727 18.23 22.69 34.35
C SER A 727 17.62 22.70 32.93
N PRO A 728 18.18 22.06 31.88
CA PRO A 728 17.68 22.25 30.53
C PRO A 728 16.42 21.47 30.18
N SER A 729 16.05 20.41 30.92
CA SER A 729 14.77 19.73 30.73
C SER A 729 13.59 20.62 31.13
N LEU A 730 13.73 21.33 32.27
CA LEU A 730 12.81 22.40 32.68
C LEU A 730 12.79 23.54 31.66
N LYS A 731 13.96 23.94 31.12
CA LYS A 731 14.04 24.96 30.07
C LYS A 731 13.45 24.50 28.72
N ALA A 732 13.52 23.21 28.39
CA ALA A 732 12.91 22.66 27.18
C ALA A 732 11.38 22.61 27.31
N ALA A 733 10.86 22.28 28.49
CA ALA A 733 9.43 22.39 28.77
C ALA A 733 8.93 23.85 28.70
N SER A 734 9.66 24.81 29.29
CA SER A 734 9.31 26.23 29.19
C SER A 734 9.51 26.79 27.78
N LEU A 735 10.55 26.37 27.06
CA LEU A 735 10.77 26.82 25.67
C LEU A 735 9.72 26.23 24.73
N LEU A 736 9.28 24.99 24.95
CA LEU A 736 8.17 24.41 24.22
C LEU A 736 6.86 25.17 24.52
N ALA A 737 6.60 25.52 25.78
CA ALA A 737 5.47 26.40 26.12
C ALA A 737 5.58 27.78 25.43
N ASN A 738 6.79 28.36 25.33
CA ASN A 738 7.02 29.63 24.65
C ASN A 738 6.85 29.52 23.12
N VAL A 739 7.32 28.45 22.48
CA VAL A 739 7.15 28.19 21.04
C VAL A 739 5.69 27.97 20.69
N LEU A 740 4.92 27.28 21.54
CA LEU A 740 3.46 27.19 21.39
C LEU A 740 2.76 28.55 21.58
N GLN A 741 3.36 29.47 22.36
CA GLN A 741 2.84 30.83 22.61
C GLN A 741 3.38 31.90 21.63
N MET A 742 4.19 31.55 20.62
CA MET A 742 4.72 32.55 19.69
C MET A 742 3.61 33.11 18.79
N PRO A 743 3.52 34.45 18.61
CA PRO A 743 2.45 35.09 17.82
C PRO A 743 2.46 34.71 16.33
N GLY A 744 3.53 34.07 15.83
CA GLY A 744 3.57 33.42 14.51
C GLY A 744 2.61 32.23 14.36
N CYS A 745 1.98 31.74 15.44
CA CYS A 745 0.96 30.70 15.36
C CYS A 745 -0.29 31.07 14.54
N MET A 746 -0.45 32.34 14.13
CA MET A 746 -1.50 32.72 13.17
C MET A 746 -1.19 32.27 11.72
N ASP A 747 0.07 32.00 11.35
CA ASP A 747 0.44 31.50 10.02
C ASP A 747 0.25 29.98 9.86
N VAL A 748 -0.22 29.28 10.90
CA VAL A 748 -0.41 27.81 10.88
C VAL A 748 -1.52 27.40 9.91
N ILE A 749 -2.51 28.26 9.63
CA ILE A 749 -3.54 27.98 8.62
C ILE A 749 -2.94 27.95 7.20
N PRO A 750 -2.17 28.96 6.74
CA PRO A 750 -1.33 28.84 5.55
C PRO A 750 -0.46 27.58 5.54
N ILE A 751 0.32 27.33 6.60
CA ILE A 751 1.25 26.18 6.67
C ILE A 751 0.52 24.84 6.49
N SER A 752 -0.63 24.66 7.14
CA SER A 752 -1.48 23.47 6.97
C SER A 752 -2.14 23.33 5.58
N SER A 753 -2.06 24.38 4.76
CA SER A 753 -2.62 24.44 3.41
C SER A 753 -1.58 24.23 2.30
N TRP A 754 -0.28 24.23 2.65
CA TRP A 754 0.83 23.82 1.78
C TRP A 754 1.17 22.31 1.91
N LEU A 755 0.44 21.57 2.75
CA LEU A 755 0.56 20.13 3.02
C LEU A 755 -0.59 19.32 2.41
#